data_AF-A0A8T5KQ97-F1
#
_entry.id   AF-A0A8T5KQ97-F1
#
_cell.length_a   1.000
_cell.length_b   1.000
_cell.length_c   1.000
_cell.angle_alpha   90.00
_cell.angle_beta   90.00
_cell.angle_gamma   90.00
#
_symmetry.space_group_name_H-M   'P 1'
#
loop_
_entity.id
_entity.type
_entity.pdbx_description
1 polymer ?
#
loop_
_entity_poly.entity_id
_entity_poly.type
_entity_poly.pdbx_seq_one_letter_code
_entity_poly.pdbx_strand_id
1 'polypeptide(L)'
;MSARIVQFTLVLLMISLPFSSQLSGIAEAESVVVCCDDSHDVDLYLIGGSSGTLTPFSQLLEDEASNSLITNSITSQEEVGVWSMGKVWPGSIPESNWNFVMNYRVSDAGGAQINATATINIGSQTFSDSTNIDSSVLTQGEGTIEFSIPVDEMTVSSSSEIELVLSARSVIFSVPGGNAELEFLWGSTDFDSKITADIPLMELSIDEPEIEGSDAYISVIIDSPYGLDALAYSESIELTVDNQQVPGEPIKTQSGDSIVVTWTWTEASGGEQSIQVSVKLNFQDNGPLIEGSAQFTIETSDSGGGTGTFYPENEPLRTGGSGSPLAITQIVDLASDDGNLKLSRTTTLEIDGEMAYWMRWGMDHIGDNDLPTNSVFYGWSPGGVSDEDRESRSIENVELEQFERELSKRYRTYMSDISGMQIDSSDLIGDSTDFDTISISLDLLGEDRVIYHPLSLTFSTLQTVQNSERFDLVSSFTSTQSAPLWQSYTYKLEAKSSITTSFGTADLLETDDLSFTHSRYPWGEVIKVEGTSMSLDEEFSFYIQPSKSLISTPMPLTIITLMIISFGLVISLSMTKNKHRRFLMLELVLLPIVALIYFFAYPELFVIGSSAVASGLWLLTALVSPRRLQLNGVEEKPELTVDVPVVGCPACDTKIPVTSDERPLKIACSGCGKTIKIVG
;
A
#
# COMPACT_ATOMS: atom_id res chain seq x y z
N MET A 1 75.62 14.12 54.40
CA MET A 1 75.38 12.92 53.57
C MET A 1 74.18 12.18 54.15
N SER A 2 72.95 12.69 53.93
CA SER A 2 71.71 12.08 54.47
C SER A 2 70.42 12.56 53.78
N ALA A 3 70.45 13.64 53.00
CA ALA A 3 69.24 14.13 52.31
C ALA A 3 69.09 13.62 50.86
N ARG A 4 70.19 13.32 50.16
CA ARG A 4 70.14 12.84 48.76
C ARG A 4 69.80 11.36 48.60
N ILE A 5 69.93 10.55 49.65
CA ILE A 5 69.61 9.12 49.59
C ILE A 5 68.10 8.91 49.79
N VAL A 6 67.45 9.69 50.65
CA VAL A 6 66.00 9.60 50.88
C VAL A 6 65.18 10.06 49.67
N GLN A 7 65.71 11.01 48.90
CA GLN A 7 65.03 11.51 47.70
C GLN A 7 65.17 10.56 46.50
N PHE A 8 66.20 9.71 46.48
CA PHE A 8 66.38 8.69 45.44
C PHE A 8 65.57 7.42 45.74
N THR A 9 65.37 7.06 47.02
CA THR A 9 64.51 5.92 47.40
C THR A 9 63.01 6.22 47.27
N LEU A 10 62.57 7.48 47.41
CA LEU A 10 61.16 7.82 47.22
C LEU A 10 60.74 7.83 45.74
N VAL A 11 61.65 8.17 44.83
CA VAL A 11 61.40 8.12 43.37
C VAL A 11 61.45 6.69 42.84
N LEU A 12 62.29 5.82 43.41
CA LEU A 12 62.34 4.41 43.01
C LEU A 12 61.14 3.58 43.52
N LEU A 13 60.52 3.97 44.64
CA LEU A 13 59.34 3.27 45.19
C LEU A 13 58.03 3.62 44.44
N MET A 14 57.99 4.74 43.72
CA MET A 14 56.84 5.13 42.88
C MET A 14 56.81 4.44 41.51
N ILE A 15 57.85 3.67 41.16
CA ILE A 15 57.96 2.97 39.86
C ILE A 15 57.57 1.47 39.96
N SER A 16 57.17 0.99 41.15
CA SER A 16 56.90 -0.46 41.37
C SER A 16 55.52 -0.78 41.98
N LEU A 17 54.54 0.11 41.81
CA LEU A 17 53.14 -0.25 42.08
C LEU A 17 52.57 -0.94 40.82
N PRO A 18 52.11 -2.20 40.89
CA PRO A 18 51.18 -2.68 39.89
C PRO A 18 49.88 -1.91 40.12
N PHE A 19 49.61 -0.93 39.26
CA PHE A 19 48.26 -0.41 39.11
C PHE A 19 47.42 -1.55 38.53
N SER A 20 46.82 -2.36 39.40
CA SER A 20 45.62 -3.13 39.08
C SER A 20 44.45 -2.16 39.06
N SER A 21 44.43 -1.26 38.08
CA SER A 21 43.20 -0.70 37.56
C SER A 21 42.72 -1.70 36.52
N GLN A 22 41.68 -2.46 36.85
CA GLN A 22 40.75 -2.95 35.84
C GLN A 22 40.11 -1.72 35.21
N LEU A 23 40.87 -1.05 34.34
CA LEU A 23 40.29 -0.35 33.21
C LEU A 23 39.87 -1.49 32.31
N SER A 24 38.57 -1.65 32.09
CA SER A 24 38.07 -2.35 30.92
C SER A 24 38.68 -1.64 29.72
N GLY A 25 39.84 -2.13 29.28
CA GLY A 25 40.32 -1.83 27.96
C GLY A 25 39.27 -2.44 27.05
N ILE A 26 38.57 -1.57 26.32
CA ILE A 26 38.01 -1.95 25.04
C ILE A 26 39.18 -2.55 24.29
N ALA A 27 39.25 -3.89 24.25
CA ALA A 27 40.01 -4.54 23.22
C ALA A 27 39.28 -4.10 21.95
N GLU A 28 39.95 -3.36 21.08
CA GLU A 28 39.48 -3.29 19.70
C GLU A 28 39.44 -4.74 19.22
N ALA A 29 38.23 -5.30 19.16
CA ALA A 29 37.98 -6.57 18.50
C ALA A 29 38.53 -6.42 17.08
N GLU A 30 39.46 -7.30 16.68
CA GLU A 30 40.09 -7.21 15.38
C GLU A 30 39.14 -7.84 14.35
N SER A 31 38.51 -7.00 13.52
CA SER A 31 37.65 -7.46 12.44
C SER A 31 38.46 -8.29 11.45
N VAL A 32 37.87 -9.40 10.99
CA VAL A 32 38.53 -10.31 10.04
C VAL A 32 37.95 -10.06 8.66
N VAL A 33 38.75 -9.48 7.76
CA VAL A 33 38.40 -9.38 6.33
C VAL A 33 38.34 -10.80 5.75
N VAL A 34 37.16 -11.19 5.24
CA VAL A 34 36.90 -12.53 4.72
C VAL A 34 36.78 -12.58 3.20
N CYS A 35 36.53 -11.43 2.55
CA CYS A 35 36.36 -11.23 1.10
C CYS A 35 36.44 -9.69 0.85
N CYS A 36 36.67 -9.09 -0.32
CA CYS A 36 36.68 -9.56 -1.70
C CYS A 36 37.65 -8.67 -2.53
N ASP A 37 38.95 -8.93 -2.43
CA ASP A 37 39.93 -8.20 -3.26
C ASP A 37 39.84 -8.55 -4.75
N ASP A 38 39.16 -9.66 -5.07
CA ASP A 38 38.98 -10.18 -6.43
C ASP A 38 37.79 -9.52 -7.14
N SER A 39 37.88 -9.45 -8.47
CA SER A 39 36.81 -8.93 -9.32
C SER A 39 35.69 -9.95 -9.52
N HIS A 40 34.50 -9.44 -9.83
CA HIS A 40 33.31 -10.24 -10.07
C HIS A 40 32.65 -9.83 -11.39
N ASP A 41 32.19 -10.83 -12.15
CA ASP A 41 31.31 -10.63 -13.30
C ASP A 41 29.95 -10.11 -12.81
N VAL A 42 29.61 -8.88 -13.19
CA VAL A 42 28.40 -8.16 -12.76
C VAL A 42 27.72 -7.51 -13.96
N ASP A 43 26.40 -7.54 -13.99
CA ASP A 43 25.61 -6.85 -15.01
C ASP A 43 25.31 -5.42 -14.55
N LEU A 44 25.77 -4.41 -15.28
CA LEU A 44 25.51 -3.00 -14.99
C LEU A 44 24.45 -2.46 -15.96
N TYR A 45 23.24 -2.23 -15.46
CA TYR A 45 22.10 -1.68 -16.19
C TYR A 45 22.25 -0.18 -16.40
N LEU A 46 21.80 0.29 -17.57
CA LEU A 46 21.79 1.70 -17.93
C LEU A 46 20.47 2.32 -17.45
N ILE A 47 20.53 3.33 -16.57
CA ILE A 47 19.36 4.06 -16.08
C ILE A 47 19.51 5.58 -16.28
N GLY A 48 18.40 6.31 -16.24
CA GLY A 48 18.34 7.76 -16.47
C GLY A 48 18.39 8.16 -17.94
N GLY A 49 18.55 9.45 -18.23
CA GLY A 49 18.57 9.98 -19.60
C GLY A 49 19.87 9.73 -20.37
N SER A 50 20.15 10.56 -21.39
CA SER A 50 21.38 10.45 -22.21
C SER A 50 22.67 10.77 -21.45
N SER A 51 22.57 11.31 -20.22
CA SER A 51 23.65 11.40 -19.24
C SER A 51 23.17 10.65 -18.01
N GLY A 52 23.28 9.32 -18.05
CA GLY A 52 22.69 8.39 -17.10
C GLY A 52 23.70 7.81 -16.11
N THR A 53 23.26 6.79 -15.38
CA THR A 53 24.05 6.07 -14.37
C THR A 53 24.10 4.58 -14.73
N LEU A 54 25.21 3.93 -14.39
CA LEU A 54 25.34 2.47 -14.40
C LEU A 54 25.03 1.92 -13.01
N THR A 55 24.11 0.98 -12.92
CA THR A 55 23.71 0.36 -11.65
C THR A 55 23.69 -1.17 -11.75
N PRO A 56 24.14 -1.92 -10.72
CA PRO A 56 23.94 -3.36 -10.68
C PRO A 56 22.49 -3.76 -10.37
N PHE A 57 21.60 -2.84 -10.00
CA PHE A 57 20.28 -3.21 -9.49
C PHE A 57 19.22 -3.13 -10.60
N SER A 58 18.71 -4.29 -11.04
CA SER A 58 17.63 -4.37 -12.03
C SER A 58 16.29 -3.86 -11.49
N GLN A 59 16.14 -3.82 -10.16
CA GLN A 59 14.97 -3.28 -9.45
C GLN A 59 14.82 -1.77 -9.64
N LEU A 60 15.87 -1.08 -10.11
CA LEU A 60 15.83 0.34 -10.45
C LEU A 60 15.39 0.61 -11.90
N LEU A 61 15.04 -0.43 -12.66
CA LEU A 61 14.45 -0.26 -13.99
C LEU A 61 12.99 0.21 -13.85
N GLU A 62 12.62 1.18 -14.67
CA GLU A 62 11.29 1.78 -14.69
C GLU A 62 10.35 1.04 -15.67
N ASP A 63 9.08 1.44 -15.72
CA ASP A 63 8.15 0.94 -16.74
C ASP A 63 8.37 1.64 -18.10
N GLU A 64 8.73 2.93 -18.07
CA GLU A 64 8.99 3.71 -19.28
C GLU A 64 10.47 3.68 -19.67
N ALA A 65 10.76 3.38 -20.94
CA ALA A 65 12.12 3.38 -21.44
C ALA A 65 12.64 4.80 -21.69
N SER A 66 13.86 5.05 -21.22
CA SER A 66 14.65 6.17 -21.72
C SER A 66 15.10 5.90 -23.15
N ASN A 67 15.18 6.96 -23.96
CA ASN A 67 15.52 6.81 -25.36
C ASN A 67 16.41 7.93 -25.92
N SER A 68 17.06 7.63 -27.04
CA SER A 68 17.78 8.58 -27.88
C SER A 68 17.44 8.35 -29.34
N LEU A 69 17.15 9.43 -30.06
CA LEU A 69 16.49 9.43 -31.36
C LEU A 69 17.41 9.95 -32.47
N ILE A 70 17.59 9.16 -33.53
CA ILE A 70 18.26 9.58 -34.77
C ILE A 70 17.25 9.56 -35.91
N THR A 71 16.83 10.76 -36.34
CA THR A 71 15.74 10.96 -37.33
C THR A 71 16.23 11.26 -38.75
N ASN A 72 17.53 11.45 -38.94
CA ASN A 72 18.13 11.73 -40.25
C ASN A 72 19.33 10.85 -40.49
N SER A 73 19.62 10.55 -41.75
CA SER A 73 20.90 9.93 -42.10
C SER A 73 22.04 10.90 -41.81
N ILE A 74 22.79 10.62 -40.76
CA ILE A 74 23.93 11.42 -40.31
C ILE A 74 25.24 10.85 -40.86
N THR A 75 26.12 11.72 -41.33
CA THR A 75 27.50 11.35 -41.69
C THR A 75 28.51 11.71 -40.59
N SER A 76 28.12 12.57 -39.65
CA SER A 76 28.91 12.94 -38.47
C SER A 76 28.67 11.96 -37.33
N GLN A 77 29.58 11.95 -36.36
CA GLN A 77 29.42 11.23 -35.10
C GLN A 77 28.41 11.98 -34.22
N GLU A 78 27.47 11.24 -33.65
CA GLU A 78 26.49 11.68 -32.68
C GLU A 78 26.63 10.82 -31.42
N GLU A 79 26.58 11.45 -30.26
CA GLU A 79 26.61 10.78 -28.97
C GLU A 79 25.20 10.31 -28.64
N VAL A 80 25.03 9.00 -28.42
CA VAL A 80 23.75 8.41 -28.06
C VAL A 80 23.48 8.63 -26.57
N GLY A 81 24.49 8.35 -25.76
CA GLY A 81 24.47 8.57 -24.32
C GLY A 81 25.80 8.27 -23.64
N VAL A 82 25.91 8.76 -22.41
CA VAL A 82 27.02 8.58 -21.47
C VAL A 82 26.41 8.07 -20.16
N TRP A 83 26.95 6.97 -19.62
CA TRP A 83 26.52 6.42 -18.34
C TRP A 83 27.73 6.20 -17.45
N SER A 84 27.71 6.71 -16.22
CA SER A 84 28.83 6.51 -15.28
C SER A 84 28.43 5.72 -14.05
N MET A 85 29.36 4.90 -13.56
CA MET A 85 29.30 4.18 -12.30
C MET A 85 30.18 4.98 -11.32
N GLY A 86 29.58 5.91 -10.59
CA GLY A 86 30.28 6.96 -9.85
C GLY A 86 31.52 6.50 -9.06
N LYS A 87 31.34 5.99 -7.84
CA LYS A 87 32.44 5.44 -7.03
C LYS A 87 32.65 3.96 -7.36
N VAL A 88 33.91 3.54 -7.47
CA VAL A 88 34.29 2.14 -7.68
C VAL A 88 34.97 1.61 -6.42
N TRP A 89 34.75 0.35 -6.05
CA TRP A 89 35.48 -0.28 -4.97
C TRP A 89 36.96 -0.44 -5.37
N PRO A 90 37.93 -0.08 -4.50
CA PRO A 90 39.34 -0.28 -4.82
C PRO A 90 39.66 -1.78 -4.98
N GLY A 91 40.43 -2.13 -6.02
CA GLY A 91 40.76 -3.53 -6.30
C GLY A 91 41.44 -3.71 -7.66
N SER A 92 41.69 -4.96 -8.03
CA SER A 92 42.19 -5.32 -9.37
C SER A 92 41.07 -5.66 -10.33
N ILE A 93 41.18 -5.18 -11.56
CA ILE A 93 40.37 -5.59 -12.72
C ILE A 93 41.26 -6.48 -13.60
N PRO A 94 40.89 -7.73 -13.88
CA PRO A 94 41.68 -8.63 -14.73
C PRO A 94 41.49 -8.31 -16.21
N GLU A 95 42.34 -8.89 -17.07
CA GLU A 95 42.16 -8.82 -18.52
C GLU A 95 40.92 -9.65 -18.93
N SER A 96 39.88 -9.00 -19.46
CA SER A 96 38.63 -9.64 -19.88
C SER A 96 37.93 -8.88 -21.00
N ASN A 97 36.88 -9.47 -21.59
CA ASN A 97 36.04 -8.79 -22.58
C ASN A 97 34.71 -8.42 -21.95
N TRP A 98 34.44 -7.12 -21.83
CA TRP A 98 33.17 -6.63 -21.30
C TRP A 98 32.14 -6.57 -22.42
N ASN A 99 30.97 -7.15 -22.16
CA ASN A 99 29.91 -7.27 -23.15
C ASN A 99 28.85 -6.20 -22.94
N PHE A 100 28.74 -5.25 -23.86
CA PHE A 100 27.72 -4.21 -23.83
C PHE A 100 26.60 -4.52 -24.82
N VAL A 101 25.36 -4.55 -24.32
CA VAL A 101 24.15 -4.81 -25.08
C VAL A 101 23.25 -3.57 -25.03
N MET A 102 22.88 -3.07 -26.20
CA MET A 102 21.99 -1.92 -26.36
C MET A 102 20.76 -2.30 -27.20
N ASN A 103 19.57 -2.11 -26.62
CA ASN A 103 18.31 -2.26 -27.33
C ASN A 103 18.09 -1.10 -28.31
N TYR A 104 17.47 -1.40 -29.44
CA TYR A 104 17.12 -0.41 -30.46
C TYR A 104 15.75 -0.70 -31.08
N ARG A 105 15.17 0.33 -31.70
CA ARG A 105 13.98 0.23 -32.54
C ARG A 105 14.14 1.02 -33.83
N VAL A 106 13.94 0.36 -34.98
CA VAL A 106 13.90 1.00 -36.30
C VAL A 106 12.46 1.11 -36.79
N SER A 107 11.99 2.34 -37.00
CA SER A 107 10.64 2.66 -37.45
C SER A 107 10.63 3.34 -38.83
N ASP A 108 9.55 3.12 -39.59
CA ASP A 108 9.32 3.65 -40.94
C ASP A 108 10.51 3.51 -41.92
N ALA A 109 11.29 2.43 -41.78
CA ALA A 109 12.34 2.02 -42.71
C ALA A 109 12.41 0.49 -42.80
N GLY A 110 12.93 -0.04 -43.90
CA GLY A 110 13.19 -1.48 -44.05
C GLY A 110 14.39 -2.00 -43.23
N GLY A 111 15.07 -1.11 -42.50
CA GLY A 111 16.26 -1.36 -41.69
C GLY A 111 17.17 -0.12 -41.66
N ALA A 112 18.25 -0.18 -40.89
CA ALA A 112 19.26 0.86 -40.83
C ALA A 112 20.67 0.25 -40.91
N GLN A 113 21.60 0.93 -41.56
CA GLN A 113 23.01 0.61 -41.48
C GLN A 113 23.69 1.65 -40.59
N ILE A 114 24.41 1.23 -39.58
CA ILE A 114 25.10 2.11 -38.63
C ILE A 114 26.56 1.74 -38.50
N ASN A 115 27.37 2.71 -38.07
CA ASN A 115 28.69 2.45 -37.55
C ASN A 115 28.75 3.03 -36.14
N ALA A 116 28.53 2.19 -35.14
CA ALA A 116 28.54 2.59 -33.74
C ALA A 116 29.85 2.16 -33.07
N THR A 117 30.27 2.94 -32.08
CA THR A 117 31.43 2.67 -31.23
C THR A 117 30.98 2.80 -29.78
N ALA A 118 31.17 1.74 -29.01
CA ALA A 118 31.05 1.74 -27.56
C ALA A 118 32.44 1.92 -26.95
N THR A 119 32.56 2.87 -26.02
CA THR A 119 33.83 3.23 -25.37
C THR A 119 33.66 3.18 -23.87
N ILE A 120 34.56 2.49 -23.18
CA ILE A 120 34.63 2.44 -21.73
C ILE A 120 35.87 3.22 -21.27
N ASN A 121 35.66 4.21 -20.41
CA ASN A 121 36.70 4.94 -19.73
C ASN A 121 36.79 4.44 -18.28
N ILE A 122 37.97 4.00 -17.86
CA ILE A 122 38.24 3.58 -16.48
C ILE A 122 39.37 4.46 -15.95
N GLY A 123 39.00 5.48 -15.17
CA GLY A 123 39.92 6.51 -14.68
C GLY A 123 40.62 7.25 -15.83
N SER A 124 41.85 6.87 -16.18
CA SER A 124 42.63 7.49 -17.27
C SER A 124 42.83 6.59 -18.50
N GLN A 125 42.30 5.36 -18.45
CA GLN A 125 42.40 4.38 -19.53
C GLN A 125 41.10 4.35 -20.33
N THR A 126 41.22 4.07 -21.62
CA THR A 126 40.08 4.05 -22.55
C THR A 126 40.15 2.78 -23.40
N PHE A 127 39.06 2.04 -23.41
CA PHE A 127 38.86 0.80 -24.18
C PHE A 127 37.64 0.99 -25.09
N SER A 128 37.63 0.37 -26.27
CA SER A 128 36.50 0.53 -27.19
C SER A 128 36.35 -0.65 -28.14
N ASP A 129 35.11 -0.89 -28.56
CA ASP A 129 34.77 -1.77 -29.68
C ASP A 129 33.78 -1.05 -30.61
N SER A 130 33.70 -1.50 -31.87
CA SER A 130 32.84 -0.89 -32.87
C SER A 130 32.14 -1.93 -33.74
N THR A 131 30.94 -1.60 -34.21
CA THR A 131 30.15 -2.48 -35.06
C THR A 131 30.95 -2.92 -36.30
N ASN A 132 30.92 -4.21 -36.61
CA ASN A 132 31.56 -4.80 -37.78
C ASN A 132 30.54 -4.93 -38.94
N ILE A 133 30.94 -5.57 -40.05
CA ILE A 133 30.06 -5.69 -41.22
C ILE A 133 28.75 -6.43 -40.88
N ASP A 134 28.81 -7.43 -40.01
CA ASP A 134 27.67 -8.28 -39.66
C ASP A 134 26.75 -7.61 -38.60
N SER A 135 27.31 -6.81 -37.68
CA SER A 135 26.54 -6.06 -36.66
C SER A 135 26.15 -4.63 -37.07
N SER A 136 26.62 -4.16 -38.23
CA SER A 136 26.29 -2.83 -38.76
C SER A 136 24.88 -2.72 -39.36
N VAL A 137 24.18 -3.83 -39.58
CA VAL A 137 22.86 -3.86 -40.23
C VAL A 137 21.77 -4.15 -39.20
N LEU A 138 20.95 -3.14 -38.92
CA LEU A 138 19.81 -3.19 -38.03
C LEU A 138 18.55 -3.53 -38.82
N THR A 139 17.80 -4.54 -38.35
CA THR A 139 16.52 -4.92 -38.95
C THR A 139 15.41 -3.94 -38.57
N GLN A 140 14.33 -3.92 -39.36
CA GLN A 140 13.13 -3.18 -38.99
C GLN A 140 12.52 -3.74 -37.68
N GLY A 141 11.98 -2.87 -36.83
CA GLY A 141 11.41 -3.24 -35.53
C GLY A 141 12.45 -3.17 -34.41
N GLU A 142 12.22 -3.95 -33.36
CA GLU A 142 13.07 -4.01 -32.17
C GLU A 142 14.17 -5.06 -32.29
N GLY A 143 15.32 -4.78 -31.68
CA GLY A 143 16.44 -5.72 -31.60
C GLY A 143 17.55 -5.23 -30.68
N THR A 144 18.66 -5.95 -30.64
CA THR A 144 19.84 -5.62 -29.82
C THR A 144 21.09 -5.45 -30.66
N ILE A 145 22.01 -4.60 -30.20
CA ILE A 145 23.36 -4.44 -30.72
C ILE A 145 24.34 -4.79 -29.60
N GLU A 146 25.33 -5.61 -29.91
CA GLU A 146 26.31 -6.11 -28.96
C GLU A 146 27.72 -5.61 -29.31
N PHE A 147 28.50 -5.26 -28.28
CA PHE A 147 29.89 -4.83 -28.36
C PHE A 147 30.73 -5.65 -27.38
N SER A 148 31.87 -6.16 -27.84
CA SER A 148 32.82 -6.92 -27.02
C SER A 148 34.07 -6.08 -26.78
N ILE A 149 34.09 -5.32 -25.69
CA ILE A 149 35.13 -4.34 -25.38
C ILE A 149 36.29 -5.05 -24.65
N PRO A 150 37.50 -5.12 -25.24
CA PRO A 150 38.65 -5.73 -24.58
C PRO A 150 39.22 -4.77 -23.53
N VAL A 151 39.20 -5.18 -22.26
CA VAL A 151 39.73 -4.44 -21.12
C VAL A 151 41.01 -5.12 -20.63
N ASP A 152 42.08 -4.34 -20.52
CA ASP A 152 43.38 -4.83 -20.04
C ASP A 152 43.42 -4.86 -18.50
N GLU A 153 44.26 -5.75 -17.95
CA GLU A 153 44.49 -5.85 -16.50
C GLU A 153 44.93 -4.50 -15.90
N MET A 154 44.26 -4.05 -14.85
CA MET A 154 44.55 -2.80 -14.16
C MET A 154 44.13 -2.82 -12.69
N THR A 155 44.51 -1.78 -11.94
CA THR A 155 44.04 -1.57 -10.57
C THR A 155 43.26 -0.27 -10.48
N VAL A 156 42.11 -0.30 -9.81
CA VAL A 156 41.26 0.86 -9.55
C VAL A 156 41.35 1.27 -8.10
N SER A 157 41.17 2.57 -7.87
CA SER A 157 41.05 3.17 -6.54
C SER A 157 39.65 3.73 -6.33
N SER A 158 39.30 4.10 -5.11
CA SER A 158 38.02 4.77 -4.78
C SER A 158 37.80 6.12 -5.48
N SER A 159 38.84 6.70 -6.10
CA SER A 159 38.76 7.92 -6.91
C SER A 159 38.64 7.63 -8.42
N SER A 160 38.63 6.35 -8.82
CA SER A 160 38.43 5.96 -10.22
C SER A 160 36.95 6.01 -10.54
N GLU A 161 36.63 6.36 -11.79
CA GLU A 161 35.26 6.37 -12.32
C GLU A 161 35.23 5.46 -13.55
N ILE A 162 34.15 4.69 -13.68
CA ILE A 162 33.86 3.89 -14.87
C ILE A 162 32.77 4.61 -15.66
N GLU A 163 33.05 4.97 -16.91
CA GLU A 163 32.12 5.69 -17.79
C GLU A 163 31.98 4.94 -19.12
N LEU A 164 30.75 4.64 -19.51
CA LEU A 164 30.37 4.05 -20.78
C LEU A 164 29.83 5.14 -21.71
N VAL A 165 30.39 5.23 -22.91
CA VAL A 165 29.95 6.16 -23.96
C VAL A 165 29.57 5.37 -25.20
N LEU A 166 28.33 5.54 -25.66
CA LEU A 166 27.88 5.03 -26.96
C LEU A 166 27.81 6.17 -27.97
N SER A 167 28.46 6.01 -29.11
CA SER A 167 28.38 6.95 -30.23
C SER A 167 28.05 6.25 -31.54
N ALA A 168 27.25 6.91 -32.37
CA ALA A 168 26.85 6.43 -33.68
C ALA A 168 27.35 7.38 -34.77
N ARG A 169 27.84 6.83 -35.88
CA ARG A 169 28.21 7.58 -37.09
C ARG A 169 27.69 6.86 -38.32
N SER A 170 27.54 7.59 -39.43
CA SER A 170 27.16 7.03 -40.73
C SER A 170 25.86 6.21 -40.70
N VAL A 171 24.82 6.73 -40.04
CA VAL A 171 23.50 6.08 -39.99
C VAL A 171 22.82 6.26 -41.34
N ILE A 172 22.48 5.16 -42.02
CA ILE A 172 21.87 5.16 -43.35
C ILE A 172 20.64 4.26 -43.31
N PHE A 173 19.45 4.83 -43.55
CA PHE A 173 18.22 4.05 -43.59
C PHE A 173 18.05 3.31 -44.92
N SER A 174 17.63 2.04 -44.83
CA SER A 174 17.28 1.22 -45.99
C SER A 174 15.80 1.40 -46.31
N VAL A 175 15.50 1.87 -47.53
CA VAL A 175 14.11 2.14 -47.97
C VAL A 175 13.37 3.04 -46.96
N PRO A 176 13.87 4.27 -46.69
CA PRO A 176 13.25 5.16 -45.71
C PRO A 176 11.86 5.60 -46.18
N GLY A 177 10.89 5.58 -45.27
CA GLY A 177 9.61 6.23 -45.38
C GLY A 177 9.70 7.73 -45.12
N GLY A 178 8.57 8.35 -44.78
CA GLY A 178 8.49 9.80 -44.55
C GLY A 178 9.07 10.23 -43.20
N ASN A 179 9.10 9.32 -42.22
CA ASN A 179 9.49 9.53 -40.83
C ASN A 179 10.43 8.41 -40.36
N ALA A 180 11.39 7.99 -41.20
CA ALA A 180 12.36 6.97 -40.82
C ALA A 180 13.17 7.39 -39.58
N GLU A 181 13.22 6.54 -38.57
CA GLU A 181 13.88 6.83 -37.30
C GLU A 181 14.55 5.58 -36.71
N LEU A 182 15.63 5.82 -35.97
CA LEU A 182 16.32 4.84 -35.15
C LEU A 182 16.31 5.33 -33.70
N GLU A 183 15.70 4.56 -32.82
CA GLU A 183 15.70 4.75 -31.37
C GLU A 183 16.69 3.79 -30.73
N PHE A 184 17.47 4.28 -29.78
CA PHE A 184 18.16 3.45 -28.77
C PHE A 184 17.33 3.52 -27.48
N LEU A 185 17.17 2.38 -26.81
CA LEU A 185 16.24 2.19 -25.69
C LEU A 185 16.97 1.60 -24.48
N TRP A 186 16.73 2.11 -23.27
CA TRP A 186 17.29 1.57 -22.02
C TRP A 186 16.45 1.99 -20.81
N GLY A 187 16.79 1.47 -19.63
CA GLY A 187 16.25 1.95 -18.35
C GLY A 187 14.87 1.42 -17.98
N SER A 188 14.28 0.54 -18.78
CA SER A 188 13.02 -0.13 -18.43
C SER A 188 13.14 -1.64 -18.37
N THR A 189 12.17 -2.28 -17.72
CA THR A 189 12.09 -3.75 -17.61
C THR A 189 11.96 -4.45 -18.96
N ASP A 190 11.32 -3.82 -19.94
CA ASP A 190 11.22 -4.30 -21.33
C ASP A 190 12.50 -4.06 -22.15
N PHE A 191 13.30 -3.05 -21.80
CA PHE A 191 14.51 -2.65 -22.51
C PHE A 191 15.70 -2.49 -21.53
N ASP A 192 16.17 -3.63 -21.01
CA ASP A 192 17.19 -3.75 -19.97
C ASP A 192 18.64 -3.62 -20.49
N SER A 193 18.90 -2.64 -21.36
CA SER A 193 20.24 -2.40 -21.91
C SER A 193 21.30 -2.30 -20.80
N LYS A 194 22.40 -3.04 -20.95
CA LYS A 194 23.37 -3.29 -19.88
C LYS A 194 24.77 -3.59 -20.40
N ILE A 195 25.77 -3.43 -19.53
CA ILE A 195 27.13 -3.91 -19.75
C ILE A 195 27.53 -4.93 -18.69
N THR A 196 27.94 -6.12 -19.10
CA THR A 196 28.56 -7.11 -18.22
C THR A 196 30.03 -6.77 -18.03
N ALA A 197 30.41 -6.42 -16.81
CA ALA A 197 31.75 -5.97 -16.44
C ALA A 197 32.35 -6.89 -15.38
N ASP A 198 33.69 -6.98 -15.34
CA ASP A 198 34.42 -7.75 -14.33
C ASP A 198 35.14 -6.78 -13.40
N ILE A 199 34.55 -6.48 -12.24
CA ILE A 199 34.98 -5.40 -11.34
C ILE A 199 34.94 -5.79 -9.86
N PRO A 200 35.78 -5.19 -9.00
CA PRO A 200 35.63 -5.27 -7.56
C PRO A 200 34.35 -4.55 -7.10
N LEU A 201 33.58 -5.19 -6.21
CA LEU A 201 32.26 -4.69 -5.79
C LEU A 201 32.23 -4.16 -4.35
N MET A 202 32.87 -4.86 -3.41
CA MET A 202 32.79 -4.57 -1.98
C MET A 202 33.85 -5.32 -1.18
N GLU A 203 33.97 -4.99 0.10
CA GLU A 203 34.69 -5.79 1.09
C GLU A 203 33.70 -6.33 2.13
N LEU A 204 33.90 -7.58 2.53
CA LEU A 204 33.18 -8.23 3.62
C LEU A 204 34.15 -8.54 4.74
N SER A 205 33.82 -8.09 5.94
CA SER A 205 34.53 -8.48 7.16
C SER A 205 33.56 -9.02 8.21
N ILE A 206 34.06 -9.86 9.09
CA ILE A 206 33.31 -10.44 10.21
C ILE A 206 33.99 -9.99 11.49
N ASP A 207 33.23 -9.33 12.36
CA ASP A 207 33.72 -8.93 13.67
C ASP A 207 33.80 -10.12 14.62
N GLU A 208 34.61 -9.97 15.67
CA GLU A 208 34.63 -10.93 16.77
C GLU A 208 33.23 -11.03 17.39
N PRO A 209 32.66 -12.25 17.52
CA PRO A 209 31.31 -12.41 18.05
C PRO A 209 31.15 -11.85 19.47
N GLU A 210 30.14 -11.02 19.68
CA GLU A 210 29.80 -10.50 21.00
C GLU A 210 28.95 -11.51 21.76
N ILE A 211 29.32 -11.80 23.01
CA ILE A 211 28.67 -12.84 23.80
C ILE A 211 27.83 -12.25 24.92
N GLU A 212 26.55 -12.62 24.95
CA GLU A 212 25.63 -12.27 26.03
C GLU A 212 24.90 -13.51 26.55
N GLY A 213 25.31 -13.98 27.73
CA GLY A 213 24.70 -15.15 28.34
C GLY A 213 24.92 -16.41 27.50
N SER A 214 23.86 -16.89 26.84
CA SER A 214 23.88 -18.05 25.93
C SER A 214 23.90 -17.66 24.45
N ASP A 215 23.77 -16.36 24.15
CA ASP A 215 23.59 -15.85 22.80
C ASP A 215 24.93 -15.30 22.30
N ALA A 216 25.19 -15.50 21.02
CA ALA A 216 26.32 -14.90 20.32
C ALA A 216 25.80 -14.00 19.19
N TYR A 217 26.21 -12.74 19.20
CA TYR A 217 25.90 -11.79 18.15
C TYR A 217 27.05 -11.75 17.15
N ILE A 218 26.73 -12.07 15.90
CA ILE A 218 27.72 -12.20 14.84
C ILE A 218 27.48 -11.08 13.84
N SER A 219 28.40 -10.13 13.79
CA SER A 219 28.32 -8.96 12.94
C SER A 219 29.15 -9.14 11.67
N VAL A 220 28.52 -8.91 10.52
CA VAL A 220 29.17 -8.82 9.22
C VAL A 220 29.16 -7.36 8.79
N ILE A 221 30.32 -6.82 8.47
CA ILE A 221 30.47 -5.47 7.92
C ILE A 221 30.55 -5.59 6.40
N ILE A 222 29.74 -4.79 5.72
CA ILE A 222 29.68 -4.67 4.27
C ILE A 222 30.14 -3.26 3.91
N ASP A 223 31.27 -3.18 3.24
CA ASP A 223 31.79 -1.93 2.71
C ASP A 223 31.63 -1.90 1.20
N SER A 224 30.75 -1.01 0.73
CA SER A 224 30.32 -0.99 -0.67
C SER A 224 30.14 0.45 -1.18
N PRO A 225 30.51 0.75 -2.43
CA PRO A 225 30.26 2.06 -3.02
C PRO A 225 28.76 2.34 -3.22
N TYR A 226 27.92 1.30 -3.18
CA TYR A 226 26.47 1.37 -3.35
C TYR A 226 25.72 1.67 -2.05
N GLY A 227 26.40 1.71 -0.89
CA GLY A 227 25.75 1.98 0.40
C GLY A 227 24.58 1.02 0.66
N LEU A 228 23.46 1.56 1.18
CA LEU A 228 22.27 0.78 1.54
C LEU A 228 21.67 -0.01 0.38
N ASP A 229 21.84 0.48 -0.85
CA ASP A 229 21.32 -0.18 -2.05
C ASP A 229 21.94 -1.59 -2.22
N ALA A 230 23.19 -1.78 -1.75
CA ALA A 230 23.87 -3.07 -1.77
C ALA A 230 23.14 -4.16 -0.99
N LEU A 231 22.45 -3.79 0.10
CA LEU A 231 21.58 -4.71 0.83
C LEU A 231 20.16 -4.67 0.29
N ALA A 232 19.67 -3.46 -0.01
CA ALA A 232 18.26 -3.24 -0.30
C ALA A 232 17.79 -3.97 -1.57
N TYR A 233 18.68 -4.07 -2.56
CA TYR A 233 18.41 -4.70 -3.84
C TYR A 233 19.22 -5.97 -4.08
N SER A 234 19.97 -6.43 -3.07
CA SER A 234 20.54 -7.78 -3.13
C SER A 234 19.45 -8.84 -3.06
N GLU A 235 19.69 -9.98 -3.69
CA GLU A 235 18.74 -11.10 -3.67
C GLU A 235 18.63 -11.73 -2.29
N SER A 236 19.76 -11.90 -1.60
CA SER A 236 19.79 -12.51 -0.27
C SER A 236 21.13 -12.28 0.42
N ILE A 237 21.08 -12.17 1.75
CA ILE A 237 22.25 -12.30 2.61
C ILE A 237 21.99 -13.37 3.68
N GLU A 238 22.87 -14.35 3.78
CA GLU A 238 22.74 -15.48 4.70
C GLU A 238 24.00 -15.67 5.52
N LEU A 239 23.81 -16.00 6.80
CA LEU A 239 24.87 -16.36 7.71
C LEU A 239 24.71 -17.81 8.18
N THR A 240 25.82 -18.54 8.20
CA THR A 240 25.88 -19.92 8.70
C THR A 240 26.92 -20.04 9.80
N VAL A 241 26.60 -20.79 10.84
CA VAL A 241 27.52 -21.22 11.91
C VAL A 241 27.65 -22.73 11.84
N ASP A 242 28.86 -23.24 11.67
CA ASP A 242 29.16 -24.67 11.51
C ASP A 242 28.31 -25.36 10.42
N ASN A 243 28.13 -24.66 9.29
CA ASN A 243 27.29 -25.04 8.15
C ASN A 243 25.78 -25.14 8.45
N GLN A 244 25.31 -24.58 9.56
CA GLN A 244 23.89 -24.43 9.86
C GLN A 244 23.49 -22.97 9.73
N GLN A 245 22.43 -22.70 8.97
CA GLN A 245 21.92 -21.34 8.79
C GLN A 245 21.43 -20.78 10.11
N VAL A 246 21.84 -19.57 10.44
CA VAL A 246 21.32 -18.85 11.61
C VAL A 246 19.92 -18.35 11.27
N PRO A 247 18.87 -18.79 11.98
CA PRO A 247 17.51 -18.40 11.68
C PRO A 247 17.21 -16.97 12.16
N GLY A 248 16.22 -16.33 11.53
CA GLY A 248 15.71 -15.02 11.94
C GLY A 248 16.24 -13.86 11.10
N GLU A 249 15.58 -12.71 11.23
CA GLU A 249 16.00 -11.47 10.57
C GLU A 249 17.14 -10.81 11.35
N PRO A 250 18.27 -10.47 10.70
CA PRO A 250 19.37 -9.78 11.36
C PRO A 250 19.08 -8.29 11.56
N ILE A 251 19.64 -7.72 12.63
CA ILE A 251 19.62 -6.28 12.86
C ILE A 251 20.65 -5.62 11.93
N LYS A 252 20.26 -4.54 11.27
CA LYS A 252 21.14 -3.80 10.36
C LYS A 252 21.38 -2.41 10.93
N THR A 253 22.62 -1.95 10.98
CA THR A 253 22.98 -0.59 11.42
C THR A 253 23.94 0.05 10.41
N GLN A 254 24.05 1.38 10.45
CA GLN A 254 25.03 2.10 9.64
C GLN A 254 26.19 2.56 10.52
N SER A 255 27.43 2.26 10.08
CA SER A 255 28.66 2.73 10.72
C SER A 255 29.49 3.49 9.69
N GLY A 256 29.37 4.82 9.68
CA GLY A 256 29.97 5.64 8.61
C GLY A 256 29.39 5.32 7.24
N ASP A 257 30.24 4.91 6.30
CA ASP A 257 29.83 4.47 4.95
C ASP A 257 29.54 2.95 4.90
N SER A 258 29.85 2.21 5.98
CA SER A 258 29.70 0.76 6.09
C SER A 258 28.33 0.37 6.63
N ILE A 259 27.86 -0.82 6.24
CA ILE A 259 26.65 -1.42 6.81
C ILE A 259 27.04 -2.61 7.66
N VAL A 260 26.55 -2.65 8.89
CA VAL A 260 26.78 -3.77 9.81
C VAL A 260 25.50 -4.56 9.91
N VAL A 261 25.58 -5.86 9.62
CA VAL A 261 24.47 -6.81 9.70
C VAL A 261 24.76 -7.81 10.79
N THR A 262 23.95 -7.85 11.83
CA THR A 262 24.20 -8.63 13.04
C THR A 262 23.13 -9.69 13.25
N TRP A 263 23.55 -10.95 13.22
CA TRP A 263 22.70 -12.11 13.51
C TRP A 263 22.79 -12.50 14.98
N THR A 264 21.67 -13.00 15.52
CA THR A 264 21.64 -13.58 16.86
C THR A 264 21.68 -15.11 16.76
N TRP A 265 22.78 -15.72 17.19
CA TRP A 265 22.93 -17.18 17.26
C TRP A 265 22.71 -17.68 18.69
N THR A 266 21.74 -18.59 18.87
CA THR A 266 21.27 -19.06 20.19
C THR A 266 21.54 -20.55 20.44
N GLU A 267 22.26 -21.24 19.53
CA GLU A 267 22.51 -22.68 19.62
C GLU A 267 23.86 -23.03 20.27
N ALA A 268 24.45 -22.08 21.00
CA ALA A 268 25.72 -22.30 21.68
C ALA A 268 25.63 -23.45 22.69
N SER A 269 26.66 -24.31 22.73
CA SER A 269 26.66 -25.49 23.61
C SER A 269 26.95 -25.19 25.08
N GLY A 270 27.33 -23.95 25.40
CA GLY A 270 27.90 -23.58 26.71
C GLY A 270 29.40 -23.88 26.81
N GLY A 271 30.13 -23.05 27.56
CA GLY A 271 31.57 -23.10 27.70
C GLY A 271 32.35 -22.55 26.51
N GLU A 272 33.66 -22.80 26.51
CA GLU A 272 34.58 -22.46 25.42
C GLU A 272 34.37 -23.42 24.23
N GLN A 273 34.02 -22.86 23.07
CA GLN A 273 33.82 -23.60 21.82
C GLN A 273 34.39 -22.81 20.64
N SER A 274 34.84 -23.53 19.60
CA SER A 274 35.24 -22.90 18.34
C SER A 274 34.14 -23.08 17.31
N ILE A 275 33.78 -21.98 16.65
CA ILE A 275 32.72 -21.91 15.65
C ILE A 275 33.30 -21.48 14.30
N GLN A 276 32.78 -22.04 13.22
CA GLN A 276 33.06 -21.60 11.86
C GLN A 276 31.90 -20.75 11.36
N VAL A 277 32.14 -19.45 11.17
CA VAL A 277 31.17 -18.51 10.61
C VAL A 277 31.41 -18.40 9.11
N SER A 278 30.35 -18.49 8.31
CA SER A 278 30.40 -18.20 6.87
C SER A 278 29.23 -17.31 6.46
N VAL A 279 29.52 -16.28 5.67
CA VAL A 279 28.52 -15.37 5.10
C VAL A 279 28.44 -15.57 3.59
N LYS A 280 27.22 -15.44 3.06
CA LYS A 280 26.94 -15.50 1.63
C LYS A 280 26.00 -14.36 1.25
N LEU A 281 26.43 -13.53 0.32
CA LEU A 281 25.65 -12.44 -0.27
C LEU A 281 25.46 -12.73 -1.76
N ASN A 282 24.20 -12.84 -2.18
CA ASN A 282 23.85 -12.93 -3.59
C ASN A 282 23.51 -11.52 -4.09
N PHE A 283 24.41 -10.92 -4.85
CA PHE A 283 24.33 -9.48 -5.16
C PHE A 283 23.33 -9.14 -6.27
N GLN A 284 23.11 -10.05 -7.23
CA GLN A 284 22.14 -9.92 -8.33
C GLN A 284 21.51 -11.27 -8.66
N ASP A 285 20.31 -11.30 -9.23
CA ASP A 285 19.74 -12.54 -9.77
C ASP A 285 20.66 -13.14 -10.85
N ASN A 286 21.07 -14.40 -10.64
CA ASN A 286 22.08 -15.10 -11.44
C ASN A 286 23.45 -14.40 -11.55
N GLY A 287 23.75 -13.46 -10.66
CA GLY A 287 25.01 -12.72 -10.60
C GLY A 287 26.06 -13.33 -9.67
N PRO A 288 27.02 -12.53 -9.19
CA PRO A 288 28.12 -13.03 -8.39
C PRO A 288 27.64 -13.39 -6.98
N LEU A 289 27.98 -14.62 -6.56
CA LEU A 289 27.87 -15.04 -5.17
C LEU A 289 29.13 -14.60 -4.43
N ILE A 290 28.96 -13.66 -3.50
CA ILE A 290 30.03 -13.11 -2.68
C ILE A 290 30.03 -13.88 -1.35
N GLU A 291 31.08 -14.63 -1.06
CA GLU A 291 31.14 -15.46 0.15
C GLU A 291 32.49 -15.36 0.87
N GLY A 292 32.43 -15.48 2.19
CA GLY A 292 33.60 -15.41 3.07
C GLY A 292 33.38 -16.21 4.34
N SER A 293 34.47 -16.62 5.00
CA SER A 293 34.37 -17.40 6.23
C SER A 293 35.53 -17.12 7.19
N ALA A 294 35.24 -17.14 8.50
CA ALA A 294 36.20 -16.95 9.57
C ALA A 294 35.92 -17.92 10.72
N GLN A 295 36.98 -18.29 11.46
CA GLN A 295 36.89 -19.16 12.62
C GLN A 295 37.08 -18.34 13.89
N PHE A 296 36.16 -18.47 14.84
CA PHE A 296 36.22 -17.79 16.13
C PHE A 296 36.24 -18.81 17.27
N THR A 297 36.73 -18.37 18.43
CA THR A 297 36.60 -19.11 19.69
C THR A 297 35.76 -18.26 20.62
N ILE A 298 34.61 -18.77 21.03
CA ILE A 298 33.67 -18.07 21.89
C ILE A 298 33.52 -18.80 23.22
N GLU A 299 33.21 -18.08 24.28
CA GLU A 299 32.92 -18.65 25.60
C GLU A 299 31.52 -18.20 26.04
N THR A 300 30.56 -19.12 26.03
CA THR A 300 29.16 -18.85 26.40
C THR A 300 28.84 -19.44 27.77
N SER A 301 27.85 -18.90 28.47
CA SER A 301 27.43 -19.43 29.76
C SER A 301 26.43 -20.59 29.61
N ASP A 302 26.60 -21.63 30.45
CA ASP A 302 25.74 -22.82 30.44
C ASP A 302 24.30 -22.57 30.95
N SER A 303 24.01 -21.38 31.48
CA SER A 303 22.72 -21.01 32.05
C SER A 303 22.03 -19.99 31.15
N GLY A 304 20.90 -20.39 30.52
CA GLY A 304 20.10 -19.52 29.66
C GLY A 304 19.95 -18.12 30.23
N GLY A 305 20.39 -17.12 29.46
CA GLY A 305 20.65 -15.78 29.99
C GLY A 305 20.96 -14.72 28.93
N GLY A 306 20.57 -14.92 27.68
CA GLY A 306 20.60 -13.87 26.64
C GLY A 306 19.23 -13.23 26.41
N THR A 307 19.21 -12.08 25.74
CA THR A 307 17.97 -11.34 25.40
C THR A 307 17.28 -11.89 24.16
N GLY A 308 17.96 -12.73 23.36
CA GLY A 308 17.45 -13.35 22.14
C GLY A 308 17.40 -12.42 20.93
N THR A 309 17.75 -11.14 21.07
CA THR A 309 17.81 -10.16 19.98
C THR A 309 18.94 -9.19 20.26
N PHE A 310 19.78 -8.96 19.25
CA PHE A 310 20.85 -7.97 19.32
C PHE A 310 20.28 -6.57 19.56
N TYR A 311 20.96 -5.80 20.40
CA TYR A 311 20.63 -4.41 20.71
C TYR A 311 21.81 -3.54 20.28
N PRO A 312 21.68 -2.76 19.19
CA PRO A 312 22.80 -1.99 18.65
C PRO A 312 23.03 -0.69 19.42
N GLU A 313 24.30 -0.27 19.52
CA GLU A 313 24.68 1.05 20.03
C GLU A 313 24.31 2.17 19.03
N ASN A 314 24.37 1.89 17.73
CA ASN A 314 24.01 2.84 16.67
C ASN A 314 22.56 2.67 16.22
N GLU A 315 21.99 3.74 15.67
CA GLU A 315 20.62 3.74 15.15
C GLU A 315 20.44 2.61 14.10
N PRO A 316 19.46 1.70 14.29
CA PRO A 316 19.19 0.64 13.34
C PRO A 316 18.61 1.22 12.05
N LEU A 317 18.87 0.52 10.95
CA LEU A 317 18.30 0.87 9.66
C LEU A 317 16.78 0.66 9.68
N ARG A 318 16.07 1.58 9.03
CA ARG A 318 14.60 1.53 8.87
C ARG A 318 14.13 0.50 7.85
N THR A 319 15.04 -0.03 7.04
CA THR A 319 14.74 -1.09 6.07
C THR A 319 15.94 -1.98 5.85
N GLY A 320 15.66 -3.25 5.62
CA GLY A 320 16.60 -4.24 5.16
C GLY A 320 16.60 -4.50 3.65
N GLY A 321 15.74 -3.84 2.88
CA GLY A 321 15.54 -4.08 1.44
C GLY A 321 14.17 -4.62 1.05
N SER A 322 13.53 -5.37 1.93
CA SER A 322 12.16 -5.85 1.71
C SER A 322 11.11 -4.80 2.07
N GLY A 323 11.43 -3.86 2.95
CA GLY A 323 10.46 -2.95 3.57
C GLY A 323 9.62 -3.63 4.65
N SER A 324 8.94 -2.81 5.45
CA SER A 324 8.10 -3.24 6.58
C SER A 324 6.61 -3.30 6.20
N PRO A 325 5.80 -4.17 6.84
CA PRO A 325 4.34 -4.15 6.68
C PRO A 325 3.70 -2.92 7.32
N LEU A 326 2.67 -2.37 6.65
CA LEU A 326 1.89 -1.23 7.15
C LEU A 326 0.39 -1.49 7.02
N ALA A 327 -0.36 -1.37 8.12
CA ALA A 327 -1.81 -1.41 8.10
C ALA A 327 -2.40 -0.13 8.69
N ILE A 328 -3.25 0.54 7.92
CA ILE A 328 -3.85 1.82 8.27
C ILE A 328 -5.35 1.64 8.41
N THR A 329 -5.86 2.00 9.59
CA THR A 329 -7.30 2.05 9.86
C THR A 329 -7.71 3.47 10.24
N GLN A 330 -8.71 4.01 9.56
CA GLN A 330 -9.28 5.33 9.82
C GLN A 330 -10.74 5.22 10.22
N ILE A 331 -11.08 5.83 11.36
CA ILE A 331 -12.46 5.99 11.81
C ILE A 331 -12.77 7.48 11.79
N VAL A 332 -13.80 7.86 11.06
CA VAL A 332 -14.18 9.27 10.88
C VAL A 332 -15.61 9.48 11.34
N ASP A 333 -15.84 10.47 12.19
CA ASP A 333 -17.15 10.85 12.68
C ASP A 333 -17.46 12.32 12.32
N LEU A 334 -18.55 12.55 11.59
CA LEU A 334 -19.04 13.87 11.24
C LEU A 334 -20.25 14.25 12.09
N ALA A 335 -20.10 15.27 12.93
CA ALA A 335 -21.16 15.77 13.79
C ALA A 335 -21.33 17.30 13.64
N SER A 336 -22.44 17.82 14.16
CA SER A 336 -22.64 19.26 14.31
C SER A 336 -22.52 19.62 15.78
N ASP A 337 -21.60 20.53 16.10
CA ASP A 337 -21.39 21.03 17.46
C ASP A 337 -21.38 22.57 17.45
N ASP A 338 -22.13 23.18 18.36
CA ASP A 338 -22.37 24.64 18.41
C ASP A 338 -22.69 25.31 17.06
N GLY A 339 -23.37 24.56 16.20
CA GLY A 339 -23.77 25.01 14.86
C GLY A 339 -22.66 24.95 13.81
N ASN A 340 -21.47 24.44 14.13
CA ASN A 340 -20.38 24.17 13.20
C ASN A 340 -20.29 22.68 12.87
N LEU A 341 -19.82 22.33 11.67
CA LEU A 341 -19.54 20.94 11.32
C LEU A 341 -18.18 20.56 11.89
N LYS A 342 -18.15 19.53 12.73
CA LYS A 342 -16.94 19.00 13.33
C LYS A 342 -16.68 17.61 12.77
N LEU A 343 -15.46 17.42 12.27
CA LEU A 343 -14.97 16.14 11.80
C LEU A 343 -13.97 15.61 12.82
N SER A 344 -14.29 14.51 13.47
CA SER A 344 -13.36 13.75 14.30
C SER A 344 -12.78 12.63 13.45
N ARG A 345 -11.46 12.46 13.48
CA ARG A 345 -10.77 11.37 12.78
C ARG A 345 -9.78 10.71 13.71
N THR A 346 -9.88 9.39 13.81
CA THR A 346 -8.90 8.53 14.47
C THR A 346 -8.20 7.69 13.41
N THR A 347 -6.91 7.90 13.22
CA THR A 347 -6.05 7.16 12.29
C THR A 347 -5.09 6.30 13.09
N THR A 348 -5.18 4.98 12.93
CA THR A 348 -4.28 4.00 13.56
C THR A 348 -3.39 3.38 12.51
N LEU A 349 -2.08 3.46 12.72
CA LEU A 349 -1.04 2.81 11.93
C LEU A 349 -0.51 1.64 12.75
N GLU A 350 -0.75 0.42 12.29
CA GLU A 350 -0.12 -0.79 12.80
C GLU A 350 1.14 -1.05 11.97
N ILE A 351 2.28 -1.05 12.65
CA ILE A 351 3.62 -1.04 12.07
C ILE A 351 4.34 -2.28 12.60
N ASP A 352 4.96 -3.03 11.71
CA ASP A 352 5.74 -4.23 12.02
C ASP A 352 7.13 -4.17 11.38
N GLY A 353 7.96 -5.20 11.56
CA GLY A 353 9.27 -5.33 10.91
C GLY A 353 10.34 -4.36 11.43
N GLU A 354 11.26 -3.98 10.54
CA GLU A 354 12.39 -3.09 10.83
C GLU A 354 11.93 -1.71 11.30
N MET A 355 10.84 -1.19 10.73
CA MET A 355 10.29 0.09 11.16
C MET A 355 9.82 0.02 12.62
N ALA A 356 9.14 -1.06 13.03
CA ALA A 356 8.72 -1.22 14.42
C ALA A 356 9.92 -1.33 15.37
N TYR A 357 10.97 -2.08 14.98
CA TYR A 357 12.20 -2.16 15.74
C TYR A 357 12.89 -0.79 15.87
N TRP A 358 13.03 -0.04 14.78
CA TRP A 358 13.60 1.30 14.76
C TRP A 358 12.83 2.28 15.65
N MET A 359 11.50 2.25 15.60
CA MET A 359 10.65 3.06 16.48
C MET A 359 10.86 2.71 17.96
N ARG A 360 11.00 1.42 18.28
CA ARG A 360 11.26 0.92 19.64
C ARG A 360 12.62 1.36 20.15
N TRP A 361 13.66 1.19 19.33
CA TRP A 361 15.00 1.65 19.63
C TRP A 361 15.03 3.17 19.86
N GLY A 362 14.34 3.95 19.02
CA GLY A 362 14.28 5.41 19.16
C GLY A 362 13.56 5.89 20.43
N MET A 363 12.63 5.11 20.98
CA MET A 363 12.00 5.41 22.27
C MET A 363 12.99 5.25 23.44
N ASP A 364 13.80 4.20 23.40
CA ASP A 364 14.82 3.86 24.41
C ASP A 364 16.04 4.84 24.37
N HIS A 365 16.11 5.72 23.35
CA HIS A 365 17.15 6.73 23.18
C HIS A 365 16.64 8.17 23.33
N ILE A 366 15.45 8.37 23.93
CA ILE A 366 14.88 9.70 24.04
C ILE A 366 15.76 10.63 24.89
N GLY A 367 16.19 11.72 24.27
CA GLY A 367 17.03 12.73 24.91
C GLY A 367 18.50 12.34 25.02
N ASP A 368 18.91 11.30 24.31
CA ASP A 368 20.31 11.04 24.03
C ASP A 368 20.90 12.16 23.16
N ASN A 369 22.11 12.60 23.53
CA ASN A 369 22.85 13.66 22.86
C ASN A 369 23.94 13.13 21.93
N ASP A 370 24.22 11.83 21.97
CA ASP A 370 25.23 11.18 21.13
C ASP A 370 24.66 10.71 19.79
N LEU A 371 23.33 10.79 19.62
CA LEU A 371 22.64 10.54 18.35
C LEU A 371 23.19 11.41 17.20
N PRO A 372 23.34 10.84 15.99
CA PRO A 372 23.70 11.59 14.79
C PRO A 372 22.71 12.72 14.48
N THR A 373 23.19 13.85 13.96
CA THR A 373 22.35 15.03 13.65
C THR A 373 21.35 14.82 12.51
N ASN A 374 21.53 13.76 11.72
CA ASN A 374 20.60 13.31 10.68
C ASN A 374 19.51 12.36 11.21
N SER A 375 19.59 11.91 12.47
CA SER A 375 18.54 11.14 13.12
C SER A 375 17.31 12.01 13.37
N VAL A 376 16.11 11.44 13.18
CA VAL A 376 14.86 12.15 13.48
C VAL A 376 14.62 12.31 14.98
N PHE A 377 15.24 11.45 15.79
CA PHE A 377 15.20 11.48 17.25
C PHE A 377 16.17 12.52 17.84
N TYR A 378 17.11 13.03 17.03
CA TYR A 378 18.08 14.00 17.47
C TYR A 378 17.42 15.27 18.05
N GLY A 379 17.90 15.67 19.23
CA GLY A 379 17.44 16.87 19.93
C GLY A 379 16.00 16.78 20.43
N TRP A 380 15.43 15.58 20.59
CA TRP A 380 14.22 15.38 21.37
C TRP A 380 14.51 15.70 22.84
N SER A 381 13.57 16.36 23.51
CA SER A 381 13.75 16.66 24.94
C SER A 381 13.77 15.34 25.72
N PRO A 382 14.60 15.17 26.77
CA PRO A 382 14.51 14.01 27.65
C PRO A 382 13.27 14.06 28.56
N GLY A 383 12.82 15.27 28.91
CA GLY A 383 11.67 15.44 29.80
C GLY A 383 11.91 14.80 31.18
N GLY A 384 11.20 13.70 31.45
CA GLY A 384 11.31 12.92 32.70
C GLY A 384 12.16 11.65 32.58
N VAL A 385 12.61 11.31 31.36
CA VAL A 385 13.44 10.13 31.08
C VAL A 385 14.83 10.35 31.68
N SER A 386 15.23 9.44 32.58
CA SER A 386 16.53 9.46 33.25
C SER A 386 17.58 8.68 32.46
N ASP A 387 18.84 8.79 32.87
CA ASP A 387 19.93 8.05 32.24
C ASP A 387 19.90 6.54 32.58
N GLU A 388 19.09 6.11 33.57
CA GLU A 388 18.86 4.69 33.89
C GLU A 388 17.77 4.07 33.02
N ASP A 389 16.85 4.89 32.52
CA ASP A 389 15.74 4.47 31.64
C ASP A 389 16.26 4.29 30.19
N ARG A 390 17.21 5.13 29.75
CA ARG A 390 17.80 5.05 28.41
C ARG A 390 18.67 3.81 28.25
N GLU A 391 18.63 3.26 27.04
CA GLU A 391 19.40 2.08 26.65
C GLU A 391 19.16 0.87 27.58
N SER A 392 18.00 0.84 28.23
CA SER A 392 17.60 -0.22 29.14
C SER A 392 17.18 -1.49 28.40
N ARG A 393 16.97 -1.39 27.07
CA ARG A 393 16.45 -2.42 26.16
C ARG A 393 14.97 -2.72 26.38
N SER A 394 14.30 -1.91 27.20
CA SER A 394 12.90 -2.10 27.60
C SER A 394 12.22 -0.74 27.73
N ILE A 395 11.21 -0.50 26.91
CA ILE A 395 10.53 0.79 26.86
C ILE A 395 9.70 0.98 28.14
N GLU A 396 10.08 1.96 28.96
CA GLU A 396 9.30 2.29 30.14
C GLU A 396 8.17 3.28 29.84
N ASN A 397 7.17 3.32 30.74
CA ASN A 397 6.04 4.24 30.61
C ASN A 397 6.48 5.72 30.52
N VAL A 398 7.59 6.10 31.17
CA VAL A 398 8.10 7.49 31.14
C VAL A 398 8.61 7.86 29.76
N GLU A 399 9.21 6.91 29.04
CA GLU A 399 9.70 7.08 27.68
C GLU A 399 8.54 7.13 26.71
N LEU A 400 7.56 6.23 26.84
CA LEU A 400 6.34 6.24 26.03
C LEU A 400 5.57 7.56 26.16
N GLU A 401 5.36 8.05 27.39
CA GLU A 401 4.72 9.34 27.63
C GLU A 401 5.53 10.52 27.06
N GLN A 402 6.87 10.42 27.07
CA GLN A 402 7.72 11.46 26.47
C GLN A 402 7.74 11.39 24.95
N PHE A 403 7.71 10.19 24.37
CA PHE A 403 7.61 9.95 22.95
C PHE A 403 6.33 10.58 22.39
N GLU A 404 5.17 10.27 22.99
CA GLU A 404 3.87 10.86 22.61
C GLU A 404 3.90 12.39 22.69
N ARG A 405 4.56 12.94 23.73
CA ARG A 405 4.68 14.39 23.94
C ARG A 405 5.57 15.06 22.91
N GLU A 406 6.72 14.50 22.55
CA GLU A 406 7.56 15.05 21.49
C GLU A 406 6.94 14.85 20.11
N LEU A 407 6.34 13.70 19.86
CA LEU A 407 5.64 13.40 18.62
C LEU A 407 4.47 14.37 18.38
N SER A 408 3.71 14.75 19.42
CA SER A 408 2.65 15.76 19.30
C SER A 408 3.12 17.11 18.73
N LYS A 409 4.42 17.43 18.90
CA LYS A 409 5.04 18.66 18.39
C LYS A 409 5.73 18.44 17.04
N ARG A 410 6.26 17.23 16.80
CA ARG A 410 7.18 16.92 15.70
C ARG A 410 6.69 15.89 14.70
N TYR A 411 5.44 15.41 14.80
CA TYR A 411 4.94 14.31 13.96
C TYR A 411 5.11 14.53 12.46
N ARG A 412 5.05 15.77 11.96
CA ARG A 412 5.29 16.07 10.54
C ARG A 412 6.69 15.64 10.11
N THR A 413 7.70 16.04 10.88
CA THR A 413 9.10 15.68 10.63
C THR A 413 9.34 14.20 10.90
N TYR A 414 8.65 13.63 11.89
CA TYR A 414 8.74 12.20 12.18
C TYR A 414 8.18 11.33 11.04
N MET A 415 7.06 11.76 10.45
CA MET A 415 6.41 11.02 9.37
C MET A 415 7.00 11.34 7.99
N SER A 416 7.68 12.48 7.81
CA SER A 416 8.19 12.90 6.50
C SER A 416 9.20 11.94 5.86
N ASP A 417 9.46 12.17 4.58
CA ASP A 417 10.47 11.51 3.74
C ASP A 417 11.91 11.65 4.27
N ILE A 418 12.26 12.81 4.83
CA ILE A 418 13.61 13.07 5.35
C ILE A 418 13.79 12.41 6.72
N SER A 419 14.55 11.32 6.77
CA SER A 419 14.91 10.58 8.00
C SER A 419 13.74 10.04 8.84
N GLY A 420 12.50 10.21 8.39
CA GLY A 420 11.28 9.77 9.08
C GLY A 420 10.69 8.49 8.49
N MET A 421 9.37 8.39 8.55
CA MET A 421 8.60 7.23 8.09
C MET A 421 8.25 7.25 6.59
N GLN A 422 8.52 8.34 5.87
CA GLN A 422 8.14 8.51 4.47
C GLN A 422 6.63 8.31 4.20
N ILE A 423 5.82 8.93 5.06
CA ILE A 423 4.36 9.04 4.95
C ILE A 423 3.99 10.52 5.00
N ASP A 424 3.27 11.01 4.00
CA ASP A 424 2.73 12.36 4.01
C ASP A 424 1.62 12.48 5.07
N SER A 425 1.98 13.07 6.21
CA SER A 425 1.03 13.28 7.31
C SER A 425 -0.14 14.20 6.90
N SER A 426 0.07 15.15 6.00
CA SER A 426 -0.98 16.07 5.58
C SER A 426 -2.04 15.39 4.73
N ASP A 427 -1.62 14.51 3.81
CA ASP A 427 -2.53 13.71 2.99
C ASP A 427 -3.21 12.59 3.78
N LEU A 428 -2.52 11.99 4.76
CA LEU A 428 -3.11 10.90 5.57
C LEU A 428 -4.03 11.41 6.69
N ILE A 429 -3.57 12.39 7.48
CA ILE A 429 -4.24 12.85 8.71
C ILE A 429 -4.65 14.31 8.71
N GLY A 430 -4.36 15.10 7.66
CA GLY A 430 -4.72 16.51 7.53
C GLY A 430 -3.65 17.51 8.00
N ASP A 431 -3.91 18.81 7.80
CA ASP A 431 -3.02 19.87 8.27
C ASP A 431 -3.29 20.30 9.73
N SER A 432 -2.22 20.47 10.52
CA SER A 432 -2.23 20.94 11.90
C SER A 432 -2.82 22.32 12.05
N THR A 433 -2.72 23.15 11.02
CA THR A 433 -3.24 24.52 11.06
C THR A 433 -4.76 24.55 11.13
N ASP A 434 -5.41 23.46 10.67
CA ASP A 434 -6.86 23.30 10.64
C ASP A 434 -7.42 22.49 11.82
N PHE A 435 -6.56 21.87 12.63
CA PHE A 435 -6.98 21.07 13.78
C PHE A 435 -7.38 21.96 14.97
N ASP A 436 -8.60 21.73 15.47
CA ASP A 436 -9.03 22.24 16.77
C ASP A 436 -8.28 21.54 17.91
N THR A 437 -8.08 20.22 17.78
CA THR A 437 -7.30 19.40 18.74
C THR A 437 -6.61 18.24 18.03
N ILE A 438 -5.43 17.89 18.51
CA ILE A 438 -4.70 16.68 18.12
C ILE A 438 -4.23 15.96 19.38
N SER A 439 -4.39 14.64 19.40
CA SER A 439 -3.84 13.74 20.39
C SER A 439 -3.14 12.60 19.67
N ILE A 440 -1.98 12.20 20.16
CA ILE A 440 -1.21 11.08 19.60
C ILE A 440 -0.98 10.11 20.74
N SER A 441 -1.19 8.82 20.48
CA SER A 441 -0.94 7.75 21.44
C SER A 441 -0.23 6.57 20.77
N LEU A 442 0.63 5.89 21.52
CA LEU A 442 1.36 4.72 21.07
C LEU A 442 1.00 3.50 21.93
N ASP A 443 0.78 2.35 21.30
CA ASP A 443 0.57 1.07 21.98
C ASP A 443 1.63 0.07 21.52
N LEU A 444 2.36 -0.50 22.47
CA LEU A 444 3.41 -1.50 22.23
C LEU A 444 2.86 -2.92 22.07
N LEU A 445 1.53 -3.09 22.11
CA LEU A 445 0.82 -4.36 21.93
C LEU A 445 1.23 -5.45 22.91
N GLY A 446 1.66 -5.04 24.12
CA GLY A 446 1.97 -5.94 25.24
C GLY A 446 3.43 -6.43 25.30
N GLU A 447 4.31 -5.94 24.43
CA GLU A 447 5.75 -6.22 24.46
C GLU A 447 6.51 -4.90 24.66
N ASP A 448 7.19 -4.75 25.79
CA ASP A 448 7.97 -3.56 26.16
C ASP A 448 9.42 -3.63 25.69
N ARG A 449 9.95 -4.82 25.40
CA ARG A 449 11.34 -4.98 24.95
C ARG A 449 11.58 -4.39 23.56
N VAL A 450 12.81 -3.96 23.32
CA VAL A 450 13.28 -3.52 22.00
C VAL A 450 13.62 -4.76 21.15
N ILE A 451 12.59 -5.36 20.55
CA ILE A 451 12.67 -6.53 19.67
C ILE A 451 11.77 -6.34 18.45
N TYR A 452 11.87 -7.25 17.46
CA TYR A 452 10.93 -7.32 16.34
C TYR A 452 9.53 -7.71 16.83
N HIS A 453 8.72 -6.71 17.14
CA HIS A 453 7.33 -6.87 17.52
C HIS A 453 6.52 -5.66 17.04
N PRO A 454 5.31 -5.87 16.50
CA PRO A 454 4.49 -4.78 16.00
C PRO A 454 4.13 -3.78 17.11
N LEU A 455 3.82 -2.56 16.69
CA LEU A 455 3.28 -1.50 17.52
C LEU A 455 2.16 -0.75 16.78
N SER A 456 1.36 0.00 17.53
CA SER A 456 0.25 0.77 16.97
C SER A 456 0.37 2.24 17.34
N LEU A 457 0.51 3.10 16.32
CA LEU A 457 0.53 4.55 16.46
C LEU A 457 -0.84 5.13 16.08
N THR A 458 -1.49 5.84 17.00
CA THR A 458 -2.84 6.39 16.79
C THR A 458 -2.86 7.91 16.88
N PHE A 459 -3.36 8.55 15.83
CA PHE A 459 -3.63 9.98 15.74
C PHE A 459 -5.13 10.23 15.90
N SER A 460 -5.51 11.06 16.86
CA SER A 460 -6.88 11.52 17.05
C SER A 460 -6.96 13.02 16.81
N THR A 461 -7.66 13.41 15.75
CA THR A 461 -7.81 14.78 15.28
C THR A 461 -9.26 15.22 15.37
N LEU A 462 -9.47 16.50 15.66
CA LEU A 462 -10.76 17.17 15.56
C LEU A 462 -10.56 18.45 14.77
N GLN A 463 -11.39 18.68 13.75
CA GLN A 463 -11.30 19.87 12.92
C GLN A 463 -12.69 20.40 12.54
N THR A 464 -12.75 21.70 12.24
CA THR A 464 -13.97 22.34 11.77
C THR A 464 -13.99 22.36 10.26
N VAL A 465 -14.99 21.72 9.64
CA VAL A 465 -15.13 21.67 8.19
C VAL A 465 -16.20 22.64 7.68
N GLN A 466 -16.00 23.18 6.48
CA GLN A 466 -16.94 24.12 5.89
C GLN A 466 -18.17 23.40 5.32
N ASN A 467 -19.32 24.07 5.41
CA ASN A 467 -20.59 23.49 4.98
C ASN A 467 -20.77 23.58 3.47
N SER A 468 -20.96 22.43 2.82
CA SER A 468 -21.19 22.27 1.39
C SER A 468 -20.02 22.70 0.51
N GLU A 469 -18.81 22.71 1.06
CA GLU A 469 -17.57 22.85 0.30
C GLU A 469 -16.89 21.48 0.18
N ARG A 470 -16.13 21.28 -0.90
CA ARG A 470 -15.33 20.06 -1.07
C ARG A 470 -14.25 20.03 0.00
N PHE A 471 -14.10 18.89 0.65
CA PHE A 471 -13.09 18.61 1.65
C PHE A 471 -12.43 17.28 1.30
N ASP A 472 -11.14 17.32 0.95
CA ASP A 472 -10.36 16.13 0.67
C ASP A 472 -10.01 15.46 2.01
N LEU A 473 -10.50 14.23 2.20
CA LEU A 473 -10.41 13.53 3.48
C LEU A 473 -9.09 12.79 3.60
N VAL A 474 -8.70 12.10 2.54
CA VAL A 474 -7.42 11.41 2.39
C VAL A 474 -7.01 11.44 0.92
N SER A 475 -5.72 11.63 0.69
CA SER A 475 -5.06 11.54 -0.61
C SER A 475 -3.95 10.49 -0.54
N SER A 476 -3.36 10.15 -1.68
CA SER A 476 -2.11 9.40 -1.77
C SER A 476 -1.07 9.99 -0.81
N PHE A 477 -0.68 9.21 0.20
CA PHE A 477 0.21 9.63 1.28
C PHE A 477 1.55 8.90 1.25
N THR A 478 1.75 7.99 0.30
CA THR A 478 3.01 7.30 0.02
C THR A 478 3.58 7.80 -1.30
N SER A 479 4.88 7.58 -1.49
CA SER A 479 5.57 7.87 -2.75
C SER A 479 6.56 6.75 -3.05
N THR A 480 7.01 6.68 -4.30
CA THR A 480 8.08 5.77 -4.73
C THR A 480 9.33 6.00 -3.90
N GLN A 481 9.90 4.92 -3.39
CA GLN A 481 11.07 4.94 -2.52
C GLN A 481 12.23 4.30 -3.29
N SER A 482 13.46 4.82 -3.14
CA SER A 482 14.63 4.10 -3.63
C SER A 482 14.76 2.82 -2.81
N ALA A 483 15.23 2.88 -1.58
CA ALA A 483 15.16 1.74 -0.67
C ALA A 483 13.74 1.63 -0.07
N PRO A 484 13.02 0.52 -0.25
CA PRO A 484 11.66 0.39 0.25
C PRO A 484 11.65 0.30 1.77
N LEU A 485 11.16 1.34 2.45
CA LEU A 485 10.81 1.35 3.88
C LEU A 485 9.53 0.56 4.13
N TRP A 486 8.62 0.54 3.17
CA TRP A 486 7.34 -0.17 3.23
C TRP A 486 7.24 -1.19 2.11
N GLN A 487 6.59 -2.32 2.35
CA GLN A 487 6.30 -3.34 1.32
C GLN A 487 5.09 -2.95 0.48
N SER A 488 3.94 -2.99 1.14
CA SER A 488 2.62 -2.65 0.65
C SER A 488 1.82 -2.26 1.88
N TYR A 489 0.71 -1.56 1.68
CA TYR A 489 -0.15 -1.19 2.79
C TYR A 489 -1.57 -1.71 2.63
N THR A 490 -2.20 -1.97 3.77
CA THR A 490 -3.64 -2.21 3.84
C THR A 490 -4.31 -0.94 4.33
N TYR A 491 -5.32 -0.46 3.61
CA TYR A 491 -6.04 0.75 3.97
C TYR A 491 -7.52 0.45 4.23
N LYS A 492 -8.03 0.88 5.39
CA LYS A 492 -9.44 0.76 5.76
C LYS A 492 -9.93 2.07 6.34
N LEU A 493 -10.96 2.65 5.75
CA LEU A 493 -11.65 3.82 6.29
C LEU A 493 -13.12 3.52 6.51
N GLU A 494 -13.61 3.83 7.70
CA GLU A 494 -15.03 3.82 8.04
C GLU A 494 -15.45 5.21 8.54
N ALA A 495 -16.24 5.93 7.73
CA ALA A 495 -16.77 7.24 8.08
C ALA A 495 -18.26 7.18 8.41
N LYS A 496 -18.67 7.81 9.52
CA LYS A 496 -20.05 7.87 10.01
C LYS A 496 -20.53 9.30 10.16
N SER A 497 -21.77 9.56 9.74
CA SER A 497 -22.44 10.84 9.99
C SER A 497 -23.50 10.72 11.07
N SER A 498 -23.82 11.83 11.73
CA SER A 498 -24.93 11.94 12.66
C SER A 498 -26.28 12.01 11.93
N ILE A 499 -27.38 11.93 12.68
CA ILE A 499 -28.75 12.10 12.15
C ILE A 499 -28.97 13.46 11.47
N THR A 500 -28.18 14.48 11.85
CA THR A 500 -28.29 15.89 11.42
C THR A 500 -27.09 16.34 10.59
N THR A 501 -26.23 15.44 10.14
CA THR A 501 -25.11 15.74 9.25
C THR A 501 -25.08 14.72 8.12
N SER A 502 -24.59 15.13 6.95
CA SER A 502 -24.41 14.28 5.78
C SER A 502 -23.03 14.52 5.19
N PHE A 503 -22.42 13.49 4.63
CA PHE A 503 -21.20 13.61 3.84
C PHE A 503 -21.46 14.24 2.47
N GLY A 504 -22.73 14.39 2.07
CA GLY A 504 -23.13 15.00 0.82
C GLY A 504 -22.64 14.18 -0.37
N THR A 505 -21.98 14.85 -1.32
CA THR A 505 -21.24 14.20 -2.39
C THR A 505 -19.96 13.61 -1.82
N ALA A 506 -19.78 12.30 -1.95
CA ALA A 506 -18.55 11.60 -1.62
C ALA A 506 -18.15 10.78 -2.84
N ASP A 507 -16.88 10.88 -3.24
CA ASP A 507 -16.38 10.15 -4.39
C ASP A 507 -14.90 9.81 -4.20
N LEU A 508 -14.49 8.71 -4.82
CA LEU A 508 -13.12 8.22 -4.85
C LEU A 508 -12.59 8.41 -6.26
N LEU A 509 -11.50 9.16 -6.38
CA LEU A 509 -10.86 9.45 -7.65
C LEU A 509 -9.58 8.63 -7.81
N GLU A 510 -9.25 8.36 -9.07
CA GLU A 510 -7.90 7.99 -9.53
C GLU A 510 -7.42 6.58 -9.17
N THR A 511 -8.29 5.66 -8.70
CA THR A 511 -7.90 4.26 -8.42
C THR A 511 -9.04 3.26 -8.64
N ASP A 512 -8.70 2.06 -9.11
CA ASP A 512 -9.59 0.88 -9.16
C ASP A 512 -9.30 -0.13 -8.01
N ASP A 513 -8.20 0.06 -7.27
CA ASP A 513 -7.72 -0.86 -6.23
C ASP A 513 -8.40 -0.64 -4.87
N LEU A 514 -9.08 0.48 -4.71
CA LEU A 514 -9.89 0.81 -3.54
C LEU A 514 -11.38 0.53 -3.77
N SER A 515 -11.96 -0.28 -2.88
CA SER A 515 -13.41 -0.50 -2.87
C SER A 515 -14.14 0.59 -2.11
N PHE A 516 -15.01 1.34 -2.78
CA PHE A 516 -15.81 2.42 -2.19
C PHE A 516 -17.28 1.99 -2.02
N THR A 517 -17.85 2.21 -0.83
CA THR A 517 -19.29 2.05 -0.56
C THR A 517 -19.82 3.20 0.27
N HIS A 518 -20.87 3.87 -0.23
CA HIS A 518 -21.62 4.88 0.51
C HIS A 518 -23.05 4.41 0.74
N SER A 519 -23.45 4.36 2.01
CA SER A 519 -24.79 3.97 2.42
C SER A 519 -25.43 5.00 3.34
N ARG A 520 -26.75 5.18 3.22
CA ARG A 520 -27.52 6.13 4.02
C ARG A 520 -28.62 5.42 4.79
N TYR A 521 -28.61 5.61 6.11
CA TYR A 521 -29.64 5.13 7.03
C TYR A 521 -30.38 6.32 7.66
N PRO A 522 -31.60 6.11 8.20
CA PRO A 522 -32.34 7.18 8.87
C PRO A 522 -31.60 7.81 10.08
N TRP A 523 -30.63 7.09 10.64
CA TRP A 523 -29.84 7.52 11.78
C TRP A 523 -28.42 8.00 11.43
N GLY A 524 -28.04 8.04 10.15
CA GLY A 524 -26.69 8.45 9.73
C GLY A 524 -26.26 7.84 8.40
N GLU A 525 -25.22 8.41 7.80
CA GLU A 525 -24.53 7.85 6.64
C GLU A 525 -23.31 7.04 7.09
N VAL A 526 -22.97 6.01 6.32
CA VAL A 526 -21.77 5.21 6.49
C VAL A 526 -21.05 5.11 5.15
N ILE A 527 -19.79 5.55 5.14
CA ILE A 527 -18.87 5.36 4.02
C ILE A 527 -17.81 4.33 4.44
N LYS A 528 -17.52 3.41 3.54
CA LYS A 528 -16.44 2.44 3.68
C LYS A 528 -15.52 2.51 2.47
N VAL A 529 -14.22 2.62 2.74
CA VAL A 529 -13.16 2.50 1.74
C VAL A 529 -12.22 1.41 2.20
N GLU A 530 -11.99 0.39 1.39
CA GLU A 530 -11.13 -0.74 1.75
C GLU A 530 -10.23 -1.13 0.57
N GLY A 531 -8.93 -1.24 0.83
CA GLY A 531 -7.90 -1.75 -0.08
C GLY A 531 -6.97 -2.71 0.64
N THR A 532 -6.52 -3.74 -0.06
CA THR A 532 -5.62 -4.77 0.47
C THR A 532 -4.39 -4.85 -0.41
N SER A 533 -3.20 -4.80 0.21
CA SER A 533 -1.91 -4.90 -0.50
C SER A 533 -1.76 -3.84 -1.60
N MET A 534 -2.06 -2.59 -1.27
CA MET A 534 -1.88 -1.46 -2.18
C MET A 534 -0.40 -1.17 -2.39
N SER A 535 -0.04 -0.80 -3.62
CA SER A 535 1.31 -0.35 -3.96
C SER A 535 1.54 1.07 -3.45
N LEU A 536 2.82 1.45 -3.28
CA LEU A 536 3.21 2.74 -2.70
C LEU A 536 3.08 3.91 -3.68
N ASP A 537 3.01 3.62 -4.97
CA ASP A 537 2.85 4.57 -6.08
C ASP A 537 1.39 4.83 -6.46
N GLU A 538 0.44 4.16 -5.79
CA GLU A 538 -0.99 4.32 -6.09
C GLU A 538 -1.47 5.75 -5.79
N GLU A 539 -1.90 6.45 -6.84
CA GLU A 539 -2.46 7.80 -6.75
C GLU A 539 -3.97 7.71 -6.50
N PHE A 540 -4.47 8.33 -5.43
CA PHE A 540 -5.90 8.39 -5.17
C PHE A 540 -6.28 9.63 -4.38
N SER A 541 -7.55 10.03 -4.51
CA SER A 541 -8.12 11.11 -3.71
C SER A 541 -9.55 10.77 -3.29
N PHE A 542 -9.78 10.69 -1.99
CA PHE A 542 -11.12 10.52 -1.42
C PHE A 542 -11.60 11.85 -0.82
N TYR A 543 -12.66 12.41 -1.40
CA TYR A 543 -13.23 13.67 -0.94
C TYR A 543 -14.69 13.53 -0.51
N ILE A 544 -15.11 14.43 0.37
CA ILE A 544 -16.48 14.58 0.85
C ILE A 544 -16.95 16.03 0.72
N GLN A 545 -18.27 16.25 0.73
CA GLN A 545 -18.88 17.58 0.73
C GLN A 545 -19.82 17.71 1.93
N PRO A 546 -19.27 17.87 3.15
CA PRO A 546 -20.04 17.75 4.38
C PRO A 546 -21.13 18.82 4.47
N SER A 547 -22.31 18.42 4.93
CA SER A 547 -23.50 19.27 4.94
C SER A 547 -24.31 19.11 6.21
N LYS A 548 -24.76 20.25 6.76
CA LYS A 548 -25.76 20.33 7.86
C LYS A 548 -27.13 20.80 7.38
N SER A 549 -27.36 20.82 6.06
CA SER A 549 -28.63 21.31 5.51
C SER A 549 -29.79 20.37 5.86
N LEU A 550 -30.96 20.92 6.11
CA LEU A 550 -32.17 20.14 6.44
C LEU A 550 -32.60 19.17 5.32
N ILE A 551 -32.16 19.35 4.08
CA ILE A 551 -32.60 18.52 2.96
C ILE A 551 -31.57 17.42 2.64
N SER A 552 -30.28 17.68 2.89
CA SER A 552 -29.21 16.69 2.71
C SER A 552 -29.10 15.71 3.88
N THR A 553 -29.54 16.11 5.07
CA THR A 553 -29.33 15.31 6.29
C THR A 553 -30.22 14.07 6.36
N PRO A 554 -29.71 12.92 6.88
CA PRO A 554 -30.39 11.64 6.72
C PRO A 554 -31.77 11.58 7.35
N MET A 555 -31.92 12.01 8.61
CA MET A 555 -33.21 11.95 9.31
C MET A 555 -34.24 12.90 8.68
N PRO A 556 -33.98 14.20 8.49
CA PRO A 556 -34.93 15.09 7.80
C PRO A 556 -35.33 14.60 6.40
N LEU A 557 -34.38 14.08 5.61
CA LEU A 557 -34.66 13.51 4.30
C LEU A 557 -35.59 12.28 4.41
N THR A 558 -35.41 11.41 5.40
CA THR A 558 -36.38 10.30 5.63
C THR A 558 -37.77 10.80 5.97
N ILE A 559 -37.88 11.84 6.78
CA ILE A 559 -39.17 12.40 7.16
C ILE A 559 -39.87 12.98 5.93
N ILE A 560 -39.15 13.75 5.11
CA ILE A 560 -39.68 14.34 3.88
C ILE A 560 -40.13 13.25 2.89
N THR A 561 -39.30 12.24 2.66
CA THR A 561 -39.62 11.14 1.73
C THR A 561 -40.82 10.32 2.22
N LEU A 562 -40.87 9.99 3.51
CA LEU A 562 -42.03 9.33 4.13
C LEU A 562 -43.30 10.18 4.06
N MET A 563 -43.22 11.49 4.25
CA MET A 563 -44.36 12.39 4.09
C MET A 563 -44.88 12.36 2.65
N ILE A 564 -44.00 12.46 1.65
CA ILE A 564 -44.38 12.43 0.22
C ILE A 564 -45.05 11.10 -0.14
N ILE A 565 -44.45 9.98 0.27
CA ILE A 565 -44.95 8.62 0.01
C ILE A 565 -46.28 8.39 0.73
N SER A 566 -46.35 8.69 2.02
CA SER A 566 -47.56 8.47 2.82
C SER A 566 -48.73 9.33 2.32
N PHE A 567 -48.48 10.59 1.96
CA PHE A 567 -49.48 11.48 1.39
C PHE A 567 -50.05 10.93 0.06
N GLY A 568 -49.17 10.52 -0.86
CA GLY A 568 -49.57 9.90 -2.13
C GLY A 568 -50.37 8.61 -1.93
N LEU A 569 -49.94 7.75 -1.01
CA LEU A 569 -50.60 6.49 -0.70
C LEU A 569 -51.97 6.70 -0.01
N VAL A 570 -52.07 7.60 0.97
CA VAL A 570 -53.33 7.87 1.68
C VAL A 570 -54.38 8.46 0.74
N ILE A 571 -53.99 9.40 -0.12
CA ILE A 571 -54.93 10.00 -1.09
C ILE A 571 -55.36 8.97 -2.13
N SER A 572 -54.44 8.22 -2.70
CA SER A 572 -54.76 7.19 -3.70
C SER A 572 -55.66 6.08 -3.11
N LEU A 573 -55.43 5.66 -1.86
CA LEU A 573 -56.31 4.72 -1.14
C LEU A 573 -57.69 5.33 -0.85
N SER A 574 -57.76 6.63 -0.54
CA SER A 574 -59.02 7.34 -0.32
C SER A 574 -59.84 7.45 -1.61
N MET A 575 -59.20 7.78 -2.74
CA MET A 575 -59.84 7.85 -4.07
C MET A 575 -60.32 6.48 -4.57
N THR A 576 -59.65 5.40 -4.16
CA THR A 576 -59.99 4.03 -4.57
C THR A 576 -60.92 3.30 -3.61
N LYS A 577 -61.53 3.97 -2.62
CA LYS A 577 -62.52 3.37 -1.68
C LYS A 577 -63.60 2.56 -2.40
N ASN A 578 -64.07 3.01 -3.56
CA ASN A 578 -65.12 2.35 -4.37
C ASN A 578 -64.58 1.73 -5.69
N LYS A 579 -63.26 1.55 -5.84
CA LYS A 579 -62.61 1.10 -7.08
C LYS A 579 -61.81 -0.20 -6.87
N HIS A 580 -61.32 -0.79 -7.97
CA HIS A 580 -60.48 -1.98 -7.90
C HIS A 580 -59.03 -1.62 -7.51
N ARG A 581 -58.48 -2.26 -6.46
CA ARG A 581 -57.15 -1.91 -5.91
C ARG A 581 -55.96 -2.73 -6.44
N ARG A 582 -56.21 -3.73 -7.30
CA ARG A 582 -55.15 -4.65 -7.79
C ARG A 582 -53.97 -3.93 -8.46
N PHE A 583 -54.22 -2.91 -9.28
CA PHE A 583 -53.16 -2.17 -9.98
C PHE A 583 -52.31 -1.33 -9.01
N LEU A 584 -52.97 -0.63 -8.07
CA LEU A 584 -52.28 0.14 -7.02
C LEU A 584 -51.44 -0.76 -6.10
N MET A 585 -51.92 -1.97 -5.80
CA MET A 585 -51.14 -2.93 -5.00
C MET A 585 -49.91 -3.48 -5.75
N LEU A 586 -49.96 -3.57 -7.08
CA LEU A 586 -48.80 -4.00 -7.89
C LEU A 586 -47.72 -2.91 -7.93
N GLU A 587 -48.13 -1.64 -8.01
CA GLU A 587 -47.22 -0.48 -7.97
C GLU A 587 -46.56 -0.24 -6.60
N LEU A 588 -46.93 -1.01 -5.57
CA LEU A 588 -46.30 -0.93 -4.26
C LEU A 588 -44.84 -1.41 -4.28
N VAL A 589 -44.41 -2.09 -5.37
CA VAL A 589 -43.00 -2.39 -5.67
C VAL A 589 -42.13 -1.13 -5.84
N LEU A 590 -42.72 0.04 -6.06
CA LEU A 590 -41.98 1.30 -6.09
C LEU A 590 -41.44 1.69 -4.71
N LEU A 591 -42.05 1.23 -3.61
CA LEU A 591 -41.56 1.48 -2.24
C LEU A 591 -40.14 0.92 -2.02
N PRO A 592 -39.87 -0.38 -2.24
CA PRO A 592 -38.52 -0.90 -2.06
C PRO A 592 -37.52 -0.27 -3.04
N ILE A 593 -37.94 0.16 -4.24
CA ILE A 593 -37.05 0.88 -5.18
C ILE A 593 -36.63 2.24 -4.60
N VAL A 594 -37.58 3.04 -4.10
CA VAL A 594 -37.25 4.32 -3.45
C VAL A 594 -36.42 4.11 -2.19
N ALA A 595 -36.69 3.05 -1.43
CA ALA A 595 -35.88 2.68 -0.27
C ALA A 595 -34.44 2.31 -0.67
N LEU A 596 -34.24 1.59 -1.78
CA LEU A 596 -32.90 1.28 -2.31
C LEU A 596 -32.18 2.54 -2.79
N ILE A 597 -32.87 3.43 -3.50
CA ILE A 597 -32.31 4.73 -3.94
C ILE A 597 -31.85 5.54 -2.72
N TYR A 598 -32.65 5.55 -1.64
CA TYR A 598 -32.25 6.18 -0.39
C TYR A 598 -31.04 5.48 0.24
N PHE A 599 -31.06 4.14 0.31
CA PHE A 599 -30.03 3.32 0.94
C PHE A 599 -28.66 3.49 0.28
N PHE A 600 -28.59 3.52 -1.06
CA PHE A 600 -27.35 3.75 -1.81
C PHE A 600 -26.95 5.23 -1.89
N ALA A 601 -27.42 6.04 -0.94
CA ALA A 601 -27.02 7.43 -0.75
C ALA A 601 -27.11 8.35 -1.98
N TYR A 602 -28.00 8.07 -2.94
CA TYR A 602 -28.20 8.92 -4.13
C TYR A 602 -28.44 10.40 -3.75
N PRO A 603 -28.13 11.35 -4.65
CA PRO A 603 -28.32 12.78 -4.41
C PRO A 603 -29.72 13.11 -3.89
N GLU A 604 -29.83 14.05 -2.95
CA GLU A 604 -31.07 14.33 -2.22
C GLU A 604 -32.25 14.72 -3.13
N LEU A 605 -31.97 15.45 -4.21
CA LEU A 605 -32.97 15.82 -5.21
C LEU A 605 -33.52 14.60 -5.96
N PHE A 606 -32.69 13.58 -6.19
CA PHE A 606 -33.09 12.34 -6.84
C PHE A 606 -33.97 11.48 -5.92
N VAL A 607 -33.65 11.42 -4.63
CA VAL A 607 -34.47 10.73 -3.62
C VAL A 607 -35.86 11.38 -3.49
N ILE A 608 -35.90 12.72 -3.38
CA ILE A 608 -37.17 13.47 -3.30
C ILE A 608 -37.96 13.34 -4.61
N GLY A 609 -37.27 13.46 -5.75
CA GLY A 609 -37.86 13.34 -7.08
C GLY A 609 -38.48 11.95 -7.33
N SER A 610 -37.75 10.88 -7.03
CA SER A 610 -38.25 9.50 -7.17
C SER A 610 -39.45 9.23 -6.26
N SER A 611 -39.43 9.73 -5.02
CA SER A 611 -40.56 9.68 -4.09
C SER A 611 -41.81 10.39 -4.65
N ALA A 612 -41.62 11.59 -5.21
CA ALA A 612 -42.71 12.38 -5.80
C ALA A 612 -43.29 11.71 -7.05
N VAL A 613 -42.44 11.14 -7.91
CA VAL A 613 -42.86 10.38 -9.11
C VAL A 613 -43.65 9.14 -8.72
N ALA A 614 -43.18 8.36 -7.73
CA ALA A 614 -43.91 7.19 -7.24
C ALA A 614 -45.30 7.56 -6.70
N SER A 615 -45.37 8.60 -5.86
CA SER A 615 -46.64 9.13 -5.36
C SER A 615 -47.56 9.64 -6.49
N GLY A 616 -47.00 10.31 -7.51
CA GLY A 616 -47.74 10.78 -8.68
C GLY A 616 -48.33 9.64 -9.51
N LEU A 617 -47.55 8.56 -9.73
CA LEU A 617 -48.02 7.36 -10.42
C LEU A 617 -49.20 6.72 -9.68
N TRP A 618 -49.11 6.56 -8.36
CA TRP A 618 -50.23 6.01 -7.57
C TRP A 618 -51.49 6.87 -7.66
N LEU A 619 -51.36 8.20 -7.74
CA LEU A 619 -52.50 9.10 -7.93
C LEU A 619 -53.12 8.95 -9.32
N LEU A 620 -52.32 8.84 -10.37
CA LEU A 620 -52.79 8.59 -11.73
C LEU A 620 -53.49 7.24 -11.84
N THR A 621 -52.90 6.18 -11.28
CA THR A 621 -53.50 4.84 -11.25
C THR A 621 -54.79 4.81 -10.44
N ALA A 622 -54.86 5.55 -9.32
CA ALA A 622 -56.09 5.72 -8.56
C ALA A 622 -57.19 6.47 -9.36
N LEU A 623 -56.82 7.45 -10.17
CA LEU A 623 -57.73 8.20 -11.02
C LEU A 623 -58.34 7.31 -12.12
N VAL A 624 -57.51 6.54 -12.83
CA VAL A 624 -57.89 5.71 -13.97
C VAL A 624 -58.54 4.37 -13.55
N SER A 625 -58.31 3.91 -12.31
CA SER A 625 -58.80 2.61 -11.85
C SER A 625 -60.34 2.44 -11.99
N PRO A 626 -60.81 1.29 -12.51
CA PRO A 626 -62.23 1.03 -12.72
C PRO A 626 -63.01 0.96 -11.41
N ARG A 627 -64.22 1.53 -11.41
CA ARG A 627 -65.17 1.41 -10.29
C ARG A 627 -65.55 -0.05 -10.11
N ARG A 628 -65.66 -0.51 -8.86
CA ARG A 628 -66.24 -1.83 -8.59
C ARG A 628 -67.70 -1.80 -9.06
N LEU A 629 -68.09 -2.77 -9.88
CA LEU A 629 -69.51 -3.03 -10.17
C LEU A 629 -70.20 -3.26 -8.83
N GLN A 630 -71.00 -2.28 -8.39
CA GLN A 630 -71.95 -2.52 -7.32
C GLN A 630 -73.06 -3.38 -7.92
N LEU A 631 -73.02 -4.69 -7.64
CA LEU A 631 -74.20 -5.56 -7.69
C LEU A 631 -75.16 -5.12 -6.58
N ASN A 632 -75.76 -3.95 -6.74
CA ASN A 632 -76.96 -3.58 -6.00
C ASN A 632 -78.15 -4.02 -6.84
N GLY A 633 -78.48 -5.28 -6.65
CA GLY A 633 -79.55 -6.00 -7.34
C GLY A 633 -79.39 -7.46 -6.99
N VAL A 634 -80.00 -7.86 -5.87
CA VAL A 634 -80.42 -9.25 -5.73
C VAL A 634 -81.45 -9.47 -6.84
N GLU A 635 -81.00 -9.89 -8.02
CA GLU A 635 -81.82 -10.77 -8.83
C GLU A 635 -81.47 -12.17 -8.36
N GLU A 636 -82.43 -12.74 -7.62
CA GLU A 636 -82.53 -14.17 -7.43
C GLU A 636 -82.21 -14.88 -8.76
N LYS A 637 -81.52 -16.02 -8.65
CA LYS A 637 -81.45 -17.05 -9.69
C LYS A 637 -82.68 -16.98 -10.62
N PRO A 638 -82.55 -17.02 -11.95
CA PRO A 638 -83.69 -17.39 -12.76
C PRO A 638 -84.03 -18.84 -12.43
N GLU A 639 -84.97 -19.04 -11.50
CA GLU A 639 -85.82 -20.22 -11.53
C GLU A 639 -86.52 -20.21 -12.88
N LEU A 640 -86.27 -21.24 -13.68
CA LEU A 640 -87.07 -21.54 -14.85
C LEU A 640 -88.54 -21.70 -14.42
N THR A 641 -89.31 -20.62 -14.50
CA THR A 641 -90.77 -20.67 -14.45
C THR A 641 -91.25 -21.23 -15.78
N VAL A 642 -91.42 -22.56 -15.83
CA VAL A 642 -92.17 -23.21 -16.91
C VAL A 642 -93.63 -22.81 -16.73
N ASP A 643 -94.12 -21.90 -17.57
CA ASP A 643 -95.50 -21.40 -17.56
C ASP A 643 -96.44 -22.51 -18.06
N VAL A 644 -97.06 -23.27 -17.13
CA VAL A 644 -97.98 -24.36 -17.47
C VAL A 644 -99.39 -23.78 -17.70
N PRO A 645 -100.03 -23.99 -18.87
CA PRO A 645 -101.34 -23.43 -19.16
C PRO A 645 -102.41 -23.93 -18.18
N VAL A 646 -103.25 -23.01 -17.68
CA VAL A 646 -104.35 -23.31 -16.75
C VAL A 646 -105.71 -23.20 -17.45
N VAL A 647 -106.61 -24.15 -17.18
CA VAL A 647 -108.01 -24.14 -17.65
C VAL A 647 -108.95 -23.99 -16.46
N GLY A 648 -109.93 -23.09 -16.57
CA GLY A 648 -110.97 -22.88 -15.54
C GLY A 648 -112.01 -24.00 -15.55
N CYS A 649 -112.40 -24.49 -14.37
CA CYS A 649 -113.48 -25.47 -14.26
C CYS A 649 -114.84 -24.84 -14.60
N PRO A 650 -115.63 -25.38 -15.55
CA PRO A 650 -116.95 -24.80 -15.90
C PRO A 650 -117.97 -24.78 -14.75
N ALA A 651 -117.76 -25.59 -13.71
CA ALA A 651 -118.69 -25.74 -12.60
C ALA A 651 -118.37 -24.88 -11.37
N CYS A 652 -117.10 -24.52 -11.15
CA CYS A 652 -116.67 -23.78 -9.96
C CYS A 652 -115.54 -22.78 -10.20
N ASP A 653 -115.18 -22.54 -11.47
CA ASP A 653 -114.17 -21.59 -11.95
C ASP A 653 -112.76 -21.73 -11.35
N THR A 654 -112.49 -22.85 -10.68
CA THR A 654 -111.16 -23.15 -10.14
C THR A 654 -110.19 -23.40 -11.29
N LYS A 655 -109.05 -22.69 -11.29
CA LYS A 655 -107.98 -22.84 -12.27
C LYS A 655 -107.22 -24.15 -12.04
N ILE A 656 -107.15 -24.98 -13.08
CA ILE A 656 -106.48 -26.29 -13.04
C ILE A 656 -105.31 -26.26 -14.03
N PRO A 657 -104.05 -26.52 -13.60
CA PRO A 657 -102.91 -26.61 -14.50
C PRO A 657 -102.98 -27.85 -15.38
N VAL A 658 -102.73 -27.70 -16.68
CA VAL A 658 -102.71 -28.78 -17.67
C VAL A 658 -101.27 -29.24 -17.87
N THR A 659 -100.90 -30.34 -17.21
CA THR A 659 -99.52 -30.84 -17.17
C THR A 659 -99.17 -31.86 -18.27
N SER A 660 -100.10 -32.17 -19.19
CA SER A 660 -99.91 -33.13 -20.28
C SER A 660 -100.52 -32.64 -21.59
N ASP A 661 -99.84 -32.89 -22.70
CA ASP A 661 -100.28 -32.56 -24.07
C ASP A 661 -101.09 -33.69 -24.74
N GLU A 662 -101.22 -34.84 -24.09
CA GLU A 662 -102.00 -35.96 -24.63
C GLU A 662 -103.50 -35.64 -24.56
N ARG A 663 -104.23 -35.87 -25.66
CA ARG A 663 -105.69 -35.60 -25.76
C ARG A 663 -106.43 -36.85 -26.21
N PRO A 664 -107.62 -37.16 -25.64
CA PRO A 664 -108.35 -36.37 -24.65
C PRO A 664 -107.86 -36.57 -23.20
N LEU A 665 -107.59 -35.47 -22.50
CA LEU A 665 -107.13 -35.48 -21.11
C LEU A 665 -108.32 -35.38 -20.15
N LYS A 666 -108.42 -36.30 -19.18
CA LYS A 666 -109.45 -36.26 -18.13
C LYS A 666 -108.80 -35.84 -16.81
N ILE A 667 -109.11 -34.65 -16.31
CA ILE A 667 -108.61 -34.14 -15.02
C ILE A 667 -109.78 -33.92 -14.06
N ALA A 668 -109.66 -34.38 -12.82
CA ALA A 668 -110.62 -34.05 -11.77
C ALA A 668 -110.35 -32.64 -11.24
N CYS A 669 -111.40 -31.81 -11.16
CA CYS A 669 -111.28 -30.49 -10.56
C CYS A 669 -111.08 -30.59 -9.04
N SER A 670 -110.05 -29.93 -8.51
CA SER A 670 -109.78 -29.87 -7.07
C SER A 670 -110.86 -29.13 -6.26
N GLY A 671 -111.59 -28.20 -6.88
CA GLY A 671 -112.64 -27.42 -6.22
C GLY A 671 -113.98 -28.15 -6.07
N CYS A 672 -114.45 -28.84 -7.11
CA CYS A 672 -115.79 -29.47 -7.12
C CYS A 672 -115.80 -30.99 -7.36
N GLY A 673 -114.63 -31.63 -7.53
CA GLY A 673 -114.50 -33.07 -7.71
C GLY A 673 -115.01 -33.63 -9.06
N LYS A 674 -115.60 -32.80 -9.92
CA LYS A 674 -116.07 -33.23 -11.25
C LYS A 674 -114.91 -33.44 -12.21
N THR A 675 -114.98 -34.53 -12.99
CA THR A 675 -113.99 -34.84 -14.04
C THR A 675 -114.27 -34.01 -15.29
N ILE A 676 -113.30 -33.18 -15.69
CA ILE A 676 -113.32 -32.38 -16.91
C ILE A 676 -112.57 -33.17 -17.98
N LYS A 677 -113.14 -33.24 -19.18
CA LYS A 677 -112.49 -33.82 -20.36
C LYS A 677 -112.05 -32.69 -21.29
N ILE A 678 -110.74 -32.51 -21.45
CA ILE A 678 -110.14 -31.57 -22.40
C ILE A 678 -109.96 -32.32 -23.73
N VAL A 679 -110.61 -31.83 -24.78
CA VAL A 679 -110.57 -32.36 -26.14
C VAL A 679 -109.96 -31.30 -27.06
N GLY A 680 -108.70 -31.49 -27.45
CA GLY A 680 -107.94 -30.53 -28.27
C GLY A 680 -107.38 -29.39 -27.45
#